data_AF-A0A2V2R5Z7-F1
#
_entry.id   AF-A0A2V2R5Z7-F1
#
_cell.length_a   1.000
_cell.length_b   1.000
_cell.length_c   1.000
_cell.angle_alpha   90.00
_cell.angle_beta   90.00
_cell.angle_gamma   90.00
#
_symmetry.space_group_name_H-M   'P 1'
#
loop_
_entity.id
_entity.type
_entity.pdbx_description
1 polymer ?
#
loop_
_entity_poly.entity_id
_entity_poly.type
_entity_poly.pdbx_seq_one_letter_code
_entity_poly.pdbx_strand_id
1 'polypeptide(L)'
;MLLTVGEGSRTLQFRIIVRAFTLVDKSYKAFLLLFRGPTMPSRSSLTLTRGIHEFPIFSRLVGANLLLVITALCTFAQSPPTGLVSISRFSNGGGDQYSPGESMRVSSNGRYVVFVSLATNLVPNDTNNTGDVFVRDQQTGQMILVSVNAAGTGPANVGGSSGVITPDGRYVAFVSSSSDLVTDDTAVDHGNPQIYIRDLQTGITRLVSRNIAGTGHSNSFVTGGPAISDDGRFVVFSSRATDLVSTPDTNNDSDVFVRDVQTNTTRLVSVRLDGAAAGNRNSQDPIISGDGRFVAFTSSANDLIALDSGPRSQAFIRDLQNNVTKLVTPNRFGTSGANGDIDSQREKDMAISTDGRYVAFVSGATDLVANDPGLTQDVFVRDTQLGTTTLVSVNGSGTSSGSGNSGQISMTPDGRYIAFISGADNLVANDSNLDQDVFVRDLQANTTSLITITTGGIAGGIGFPDTQFIRNQIRPTLSANGRYVGFSSKASNLTPGPDTNGGLASFDIFIRDRQANTTKLITMNYSGTDSGGGGGAAFDPLLSADGKLIFFSSAMSDLVGFTDSSVGDLFVSSNLPQPDQVRFKVAVTNVNESAGTATVSVVLPGAQLVPVSINFNTTNGTAVSGSDYVATSGTLNFGPGETEKTFTVSILDDSVIETDETIVVRLSGAAGGIVLGEPSVAAIKIVDDEPPPSLRISDVTTHEGDSGQFPAQFKVSLSAPTQRGVSVVLTTQPGTATSNVDFVGGSIVVNFAPGQTELLVSTYTIGDFAVEGTEEYFINLSSPVNATIADGQGVVTIIDDDAFLILTEENSQRAAALDSVQLMRDSLPVNTDLNFSSDHTTRVAFFVIGLRLNWGEPASAIVATAEDSHGNVWPLTVESANDVSTGLWLEQVVVKLNNQITAAGDYKIKFTLHGTSSNTVLLALRPQ
;
A
#
# COMPACT_ATOMS: atom_id res chain seq x y z
N MET A 1 35.11 -23.36 -17.02
CA MET A 1 36.43 -23.42 -16.33
C MET A 1 37.20 -24.66 -16.78
N LEU A 2 38.54 -24.63 -16.73
CA LEU A 2 39.41 -25.80 -16.95
C LEU A 2 39.86 -26.34 -15.59
N LEU A 3 39.59 -27.62 -15.32
CA LEU A 3 40.03 -28.30 -14.10
C LEU A 3 41.12 -29.31 -14.48
N THR A 4 42.25 -29.25 -13.78
CA THR A 4 43.38 -30.16 -13.97
C THR A 4 43.47 -31.05 -12.75
N VAL A 5 43.33 -32.36 -12.93
CA VAL A 5 43.49 -33.34 -11.84
C VAL A 5 44.71 -34.21 -12.17
N GLY A 6 45.62 -34.33 -11.22
CA GLY A 6 46.82 -35.16 -11.33
C GLY A 6 46.91 -36.13 -10.17
N GLU A 7 47.22 -37.38 -10.49
CA GLU A 7 47.62 -38.40 -9.51
C GLU A 7 48.85 -39.11 -10.11
N GLY A 8 50.04 -38.83 -9.57
CA GLY A 8 51.31 -39.22 -10.19
C GLY A 8 51.61 -38.48 -11.51
N SER A 9 52.27 -39.14 -12.47
CA SER A 9 52.78 -38.54 -13.73
C SER A 9 51.75 -38.35 -14.85
N ARG A 10 50.44 -38.50 -14.56
CA ARG A 10 49.38 -38.32 -15.56
C ARG A 10 48.47 -37.15 -15.20
N THR A 11 48.26 -36.27 -16.18
CA THR A 11 47.43 -35.07 -16.05
C THR A 11 46.21 -35.21 -16.96
N LEU A 12 45.00 -35.13 -16.42
CA LEU A 12 43.76 -35.10 -17.18
C LEU A 12 43.11 -33.71 -17.06
N GLN A 13 42.76 -33.11 -18.21
CA GLN A 13 42.09 -31.81 -18.29
C GLN A 13 40.61 -32.00 -18.60
N PHE A 14 39.74 -31.41 -17.77
CA PHE A 14 38.29 -31.40 -17.97
C PHE A 14 37.77 -30.01 -18.29
N ARG A 15 36.82 -29.93 -19.23
CA ARG A 15 36.15 -28.69 -19.64
C ARG A 15 34.80 -28.60 -18.93
N ILE A 16 34.65 -27.63 -18.02
CA ILE A 16 33.41 -27.42 -17.26
C ILE A 16 32.54 -26.37 -17.95
N ILE A 17 31.30 -26.74 -18.28
CA ILE A 17 30.25 -25.85 -18.80
C ILE A 17 29.30 -25.52 -17.63
N VAL A 18 29.15 -24.23 -17.32
CA VAL A 18 28.21 -23.74 -16.29
C VAL A 18 27.03 -23.08 -17.00
N ARG A 19 25.80 -23.49 -16.68
CA ARG A 19 24.58 -22.76 -17.08
C ARG A 19 23.85 -22.31 -15.83
N ALA A 20 23.53 -21.02 -15.75
CA ALA A 20 22.66 -20.46 -14.72
C ALA A 20 21.21 -20.49 -15.21
N PHE A 21 20.26 -20.74 -14.32
CA PHE A 21 18.83 -20.55 -14.55
C PHE A 21 18.24 -19.69 -13.42
N THR A 22 17.26 -18.85 -13.76
CA THR A 22 16.53 -17.99 -12.83
C THR A 22 15.16 -18.63 -12.56
N LEU A 23 14.81 -18.85 -11.29
CA LEU A 23 13.47 -19.25 -10.86
C LEU A 23 12.80 -18.06 -10.16
N VAL A 24 11.53 -17.84 -10.48
CA VAL A 24 10.67 -16.79 -9.93
C VAL A 24 10.20 -17.23 -8.53
N ASP A 25 11.02 -16.99 -7.52
CA ASP A 25 10.66 -16.43 -6.20
C ASP A 25 11.96 -16.33 -5.36
N LYS A 26 12.00 -15.40 -4.41
CA LYS A 26 13.22 -14.94 -3.73
C LYS A 26 13.97 -16.09 -3.01
N SER A 27 15.30 -16.08 -3.19
CA SER A 27 16.34 -16.56 -2.24
C SER A 27 17.04 -17.92 -2.42
N TYR A 28 17.13 -18.52 -3.62
CA TYR A 28 18.10 -19.62 -3.84
C TYR A 28 18.78 -19.59 -5.22
N LYS A 29 20.11 -19.67 -5.25
CA LYS A 29 20.88 -20.04 -6.46
C LYS A 29 21.43 -21.45 -6.28
N ALA A 30 20.85 -22.43 -6.97
CA ALA A 30 21.40 -23.80 -7.02
C ALA A 30 22.35 -23.94 -8.21
N PHE A 31 23.51 -24.56 -8.01
CA PHE A 31 24.46 -24.88 -9.07
C PHE A 31 24.42 -26.39 -9.36
N LEU A 32 24.16 -26.77 -10.61
CA LEU A 32 24.26 -28.16 -11.07
C LEU A 32 25.63 -28.36 -11.74
N LEU A 33 26.49 -29.20 -11.15
CA LEU A 33 27.76 -29.61 -11.75
C LEU A 33 27.62 -31.04 -12.29
N LEU A 34 27.60 -31.18 -13.62
CA LEU A 34 27.57 -32.46 -14.33
C LEU A 34 28.99 -32.84 -14.76
N PHE A 35 29.51 -33.96 -14.26
CA PHE A 35 30.76 -34.56 -14.76
C PHE A 35 30.43 -35.67 -15.76
N ARG A 36 31.01 -35.63 -16.96
CA ARG A 36 31.02 -36.77 -17.91
C ARG A 36 32.46 -37.20 -18.13
N GLY A 37 32.82 -38.40 -17.67
CA GLY A 37 34.13 -39.02 -17.86
C GLY A 37 34.13 -40.46 -17.35
N PRO A 38 35.10 -41.31 -17.77
CA PRO A 38 35.11 -42.72 -17.42
C PRO A 38 35.42 -42.92 -15.94
N THR A 39 34.76 -43.93 -15.36
CA THR A 39 34.77 -44.38 -13.95
C THR A 39 36.03 -44.07 -13.15
N MET A 40 35.87 -43.35 -12.03
CA MET A 40 36.92 -43.16 -11.02
C MET A 40 37.12 -44.42 -10.14
N PRO A 41 38.33 -44.71 -9.63
CA PRO A 41 38.56 -45.77 -8.65
C PRO A 41 37.87 -45.49 -7.31
N SER A 42 37.50 -46.54 -6.58
CA SER A 42 36.62 -46.52 -5.40
C SER A 42 37.16 -45.85 -4.12
N ARG A 43 38.31 -45.17 -4.18
CA ARG A 43 38.85 -44.32 -3.09
C ARG A 43 39.72 -43.21 -3.66
N SER A 44 39.11 -42.06 -3.95
CA SER A 44 39.83 -40.82 -4.23
C SER A 44 39.23 -39.72 -3.36
N SER A 45 40.03 -39.12 -2.48
CA SER A 45 39.65 -37.93 -1.70
C SER A 45 39.77 -36.70 -2.58
N LEU A 46 38.67 -35.97 -2.79
CA LEU A 46 38.67 -34.68 -3.48
C LEU A 46 38.83 -33.58 -2.42
N THR A 47 39.99 -32.92 -2.38
CA THR A 47 40.24 -31.79 -1.46
C THR A 47 40.07 -30.48 -2.22
N LEU A 48 39.22 -29.57 -1.72
CA LEU A 48 38.98 -28.26 -2.32
C LEU A 48 39.52 -27.19 -1.35
N THR A 49 40.73 -26.69 -1.61
CA THR A 49 41.40 -25.78 -0.68
C THR A 49 41.00 -24.33 -0.96
N ARG A 50 40.16 -23.75 -0.10
CA ARG A 50 40.10 -22.29 0.13
C ARG A 50 39.65 -22.03 1.57
N GLY A 51 40.59 -21.60 2.42
CA GLY A 51 40.32 -21.05 3.76
C GLY A 51 39.81 -22.06 4.81
N ILE A 52 40.68 -22.40 5.76
CA ILE A 52 40.49 -22.97 7.11
C ILE A 52 39.11 -23.57 7.47
N HIS A 53 38.57 -24.55 6.74
CA HIS A 53 37.58 -25.50 7.28
C HIS A 53 37.62 -26.82 6.51
N GLU A 54 37.68 -27.95 7.22
CA GLU A 54 37.54 -29.30 6.66
C GLU A 54 36.05 -29.67 6.62
N PHE A 55 35.51 -30.06 5.46
CA PHE A 55 34.12 -30.49 5.31
C PHE A 55 34.03 -32.00 5.04
N PRO A 56 33.21 -32.77 5.78
CA PRO A 56 32.97 -34.17 5.44
C PRO A 56 32.04 -34.28 4.22
N ILE A 57 32.45 -35.03 3.20
CA ILE A 57 31.63 -35.35 2.02
C ILE A 57 30.97 -36.71 2.23
N PHE A 58 29.64 -36.78 2.23
CA PHE A 58 28.92 -38.04 2.09
C PHE A 58 28.71 -38.35 0.61
N SER A 59 29.23 -39.49 0.15
CA SER A 59 28.95 -40.01 -1.19
C SER A 59 27.98 -41.19 -1.08
N ARG A 60 26.98 -41.23 -1.96
CA ARG A 60 26.15 -42.43 -2.16
C ARG A 60 26.09 -42.74 -3.65
N LEU A 61 26.46 -43.96 -4.01
CA LEU A 61 26.41 -44.44 -5.39
C LEU A 61 24.94 -44.64 -5.82
N VAL A 62 24.54 -44.05 -6.96
CA VAL A 62 23.29 -44.40 -7.65
C VAL A 62 23.61 -44.65 -9.13
N GLY A 63 23.89 -45.91 -9.47
CA GLY A 63 24.25 -46.31 -10.84
C GLY A 63 25.59 -45.76 -11.36
N ALA A 64 25.76 -45.72 -12.68
CA ALA A 64 27.01 -45.31 -13.36
C ALA A 64 27.30 -43.79 -13.32
N ASN A 65 26.52 -43.01 -12.57
CA ASN A 65 26.68 -41.56 -12.44
C ASN A 65 26.92 -41.22 -10.96
N LEU A 66 28.00 -40.47 -10.69
CA LEU A 66 28.26 -39.92 -9.36
C LEU A 66 27.38 -38.66 -9.18
N LEU A 67 26.32 -38.76 -8.36
CA LEU A 67 25.54 -37.61 -7.95
C LEU A 67 26.25 -36.94 -6.77
N LEU A 68 26.97 -35.84 -7.03
CA LEU A 68 27.54 -35.00 -5.98
C LEU A 68 26.53 -33.92 -5.62
N VAL A 69 25.66 -34.17 -4.63
CA VAL A 69 24.83 -33.12 -4.05
C VAL A 69 25.70 -32.37 -3.05
N ILE A 70 26.27 -31.24 -3.47
CA ILE A 70 26.80 -30.26 -2.52
C ILE A 70 25.57 -29.55 -1.94
N THR A 71 25.01 -30.08 -0.85
CA THR A 71 24.25 -29.23 0.07
C THR A 71 25.26 -28.30 0.70
N ALA A 72 25.47 -27.13 0.10
CA ALA A 72 25.93 -25.99 0.87
C ALA A 72 24.79 -25.70 1.85
N LEU A 73 24.86 -26.30 3.04
CA LEU A 73 24.29 -25.69 4.22
C LEU A 73 25.07 -24.38 4.38
N CYS A 74 24.63 -23.34 3.68
CA CYS A 74 24.76 -22.01 4.22
C CYS A 74 23.97 -22.07 5.52
N THR A 75 24.66 -22.35 6.63
CA THR A 75 24.29 -21.72 7.88
C THR A 75 24.41 -20.22 7.60
N PHE A 76 23.31 -19.62 7.12
CA PHE A 76 23.01 -18.28 7.59
C PHE A 76 23.14 -18.36 9.10
N ALA A 77 23.93 -17.43 9.65
CA ALA A 77 24.08 -17.25 11.08
C ALA A 77 22.75 -17.59 11.75
N GLN A 78 22.79 -18.51 12.72
CA GLN A 78 21.69 -18.65 13.66
C GLN A 78 21.25 -17.23 14.02
N SER A 79 19.94 -16.98 14.02
CA SER A 79 19.38 -15.79 14.63
C SER A 79 20.17 -15.52 15.91
N PRO A 80 20.83 -14.36 16.02
CA PRO A 80 21.70 -14.08 17.16
C PRO A 80 20.94 -14.45 18.45
N PRO A 81 21.54 -15.16 19.43
CA PRO A 81 20.89 -15.36 20.71
C PRO A 81 20.19 -14.08 21.18
N THR A 82 18.97 -14.23 21.69
CA THR A 82 18.14 -13.15 22.22
C THR A 82 18.96 -12.30 23.19
N GLY A 83 19.43 -11.15 22.73
CA GLY A 83 20.40 -10.30 23.45
C GLY A 83 21.44 -9.62 22.54
N LEU A 84 21.81 -10.25 21.42
CA LEU A 84 22.81 -9.70 20.50
C LEU A 84 22.30 -8.47 19.75
N VAL A 85 23.08 -7.40 19.79
CA VAL A 85 22.91 -6.22 18.95
C VAL A 85 23.36 -6.58 17.54
N SER A 86 22.48 -6.48 16.54
CA SER A 86 22.88 -6.69 15.15
C SER A 86 23.67 -5.47 14.69
N ILE A 87 24.98 -5.61 14.62
CA ILE A 87 25.89 -4.61 14.09
C ILE A 87 26.27 -5.00 12.67
N SER A 88 26.28 -4.04 11.76
CA SER A 88 26.76 -4.25 10.40
C SER A 88 27.72 -3.15 9.99
N ARG A 89 28.68 -3.52 9.14
CA ARG A 89 29.68 -2.63 8.53
C ARG A 89 29.22 -2.30 7.11
N PHE A 90 29.31 -1.03 6.70
CA PHE A 90 28.90 -0.60 5.35
C PHE A 90 30.03 -0.02 4.50
N SER A 91 31.15 0.35 5.11
CA SER A 91 32.38 0.78 4.45
C SER A 91 33.30 -0.43 4.21
N ASN A 92 33.88 -0.58 3.02
CA ASN A 92 34.77 -1.71 2.67
C ASN A 92 36.25 -1.32 2.77
N GLY A 93 36.81 -1.12 3.95
CA GLY A 93 38.25 -1.31 4.22
C GLY A 93 39.26 -0.52 3.39
N GLY A 94 38.89 0.65 2.87
CA GLY A 94 39.85 1.67 2.45
C GLY A 94 40.08 2.58 3.64
N GLY A 95 41.35 2.87 3.95
CA GLY A 95 41.73 3.93 4.88
C GLY A 95 40.79 5.13 4.83
N ASP A 96 40.65 5.77 5.98
CA ASP A 96 40.36 7.19 6.12
C ASP A 96 38.96 7.57 6.64
N GLN A 97 38.97 8.22 7.79
CA GLN A 97 38.14 9.39 8.03
C GLN A 97 38.96 10.49 8.72
N TYR A 98 38.97 11.67 8.10
CA TYR A 98 38.94 12.93 8.82
C TYR A 98 37.77 12.86 9.83
N SER A 99 38.02 13.11 11.12
CA SER A 99 37.05 13.25 12.21
C SER A 99 35.58 12.88 11.86
N PRO A 100 35.16 11.62 12.04
CA PRO A 100 33.85 11.10 11.64
C PRO A 100 32.63 11.90 12.12
N GLY A 101 32.73 12.54 13.29
CA GLY A 101 31.60 13.17 13.96
C GLY A 101 30.96 14.36 13.25
N GLU A 102 31.65 14.97 12.31
CA GLU A 102 31.22 16.26 11.76
C GLU A 102 30.45 16.13 10.44
N SER A 103 30.53 14.97 9.77
CA SER A 103 30.02 14.76 8.40
C SER A 103 29.02 13.62 8.23
N MET A 104 28.77 12.79 9.25
CA MET A 104 27.73 11.77 9.18
C MET A 104 26.36 12.39 9.50
N ARG A 105 25.39 12.23 8.61
CA ARG A 105 23.99 12.65 8.83
C ARG A 105 23.03 11.58 8.34
N VAL A 106 21.83 11.57 8.88
CA VAL A 106 20.84 10.53 8.59
C VAL A 106 19.47 11.14 8.32
N SER A 107 18.72 10.53 7.40
CA SER A 107 17.29 10.82 7.21
C SER A 107 16.50 10.48 8.48
N SER A 108 15.32 11.07 8.68
CA SER A 108 14.58 10.93 9.95
C SER A 108 14.25 9.48 10.30
N ASN A 109 13.92 8.66 9.30
CA ASN A 109 13.64 7.24 9.48
C ASN A 109 14.89 6.33 9.52
N GLY A 110 16.09 6.91 9.45
CA GLY A 110 17.33 6.12 9.44
C GLY A 110 17.66 5.45 8.10
N ARG A 111 16.80 5.58 7.07
CA ARG A 111 16.97 4.87 5.81
C ARG A 111 18.20 5.32 5.03
N TYR A 112 18.45 6.61 4.95
CA TYR A 112 19.56 7.15 4.15
C TYR A 112 20.60 7.77 5.07
N VAL A 113 21.84 7.33 4.93
CA VAL A 113 22.98 7.84 5.69
C VAL A 113 23.92 8.52 4.72
N VAL A 114 24.17 9.81 4.92
CA VAL A 114 25.23 10.53 4.20
C VAL A 114 26.50 10.53 5.04
N PHE A 115 27.64 10.32 4.39
CA PHE A 115 28.96 10.34 5.02
C PHE A 115 30.04 10.66 4.00
N VAL A 116 31.25 10.93 4.48
CA VAL A 116 32.43 11.19 3.65
C VAL A 116 33.40 10.02 3.78
N SER A 117 33.99 9.59 2.67
CA SER A 117 34.99 8.51 2.67
C SER A 117 36.00 8.70 1.55
N LEU A 118 37.28 8.38 1.81
CA LEU A 118 38.33 8.32 0.78
C LEU A 118 38.46 6.92 0.15
N ALA A 119 37.58 5.99 0.52
CA ALA A 119 37.65 4.61 0.07
C ALA A 119 37.26 4.48 -1.42
N THR A 120 38.25 4.16 -2.25
CA THR A 120 38.15 4.02 -3.72
C THR A 120 37.33 2.82 -4.21
N ASN A 121 36.67 2.09 -3.32
CA ASN A 121 36.01 0.81 -3.62
C ASN A 121 34.56 0.73 -3.13
N LEU A 122 33.97 1.83 -2.64
CA LEU A 122 32.57 1.85 -2.20
C LEU A 122 31.59 1.81 -3.37
N VAL A 123 31.97 2.40 -4.51
CA VAL A 123 31.25 2.31 -5.78
C VAL A 123 32.22 1.93 -6.92
N PRO A 124 31.76 1.27 -7.99
CA PRO A 124 32.58 1.08 -9.17
C PRO A 124 33.02 2.43 -9.76
N ASN A 125 34.30 2.55 -10.12
CA ASN A 125 34.90 3.73 -10.76
C ASN A 125 35.10 4.96 -9.86
N ASP A 126 35.17 4.81 -8.54
CA ASP A 126 35.77 5.84 -7.70
C ASP A 126 37.30 5.85 -7.90
N THR A 127 37.82 6.86 -8.61
CA THR A 127 39.21 6.90 -9.10
C THR A 127 39.94 8.21 -8.77
N ASN A 128 39.33 9.15 -8.06
CA ASN A 128 39.93 10.46 -7.82
C ASN A 128 40.91 10.48 -6.63
N ASN A 129 40.93 9.42 -5.80
CA ASN A 129 41.75 9.29 -4.57
C ASN A 129 41.52 10.44 -3.57
N THR A 130 40.32 11.03 -3.54
CA THR A 130 39.93 12.07 -2.60
C THR A 130 38.72 11.66 -1.78
N GLY A 131 38.40 12.40 -0.71
CA GLY A 131 37.25 12.09 0.13
C GLY A 131 35.98 12.49 -0.55
N ASP A 132 35.13 11.52 -0.86
CA ASP A 132 33.88 11.74 -1.57
C ASP A 132 32.67 11.62 -0.64
N VAL A 133 31.58 12.28 -1.02
CA VAL A 133 30.32 12.23 -0.29
C VAL A 133 29.52 11.05 -0.81
N PHE A 134 29.12 10.17 0.09
CA PHE A 134 28.34 8.98 -0.22
C PHE A 134 27.02 8.99 0.53
N VAL A 135 26.01 8.37 -0.06
CA VAL A 135 24.78 7.97 0.62
C VAL A 135 24.64 6.45 0.59
N ARG A 136 24.33 5.88 1.75
CA ARG A 136 23.89 4.48 1.87
C ARG A 136 22.39 4.42 2.06
N ASP A 137 21.69 3.70 1.19
CA ASP A 137 20.31 3.26 1.43
C ASP A 137 20.34 1.98 2.27
N GLN A 138 19.92 2.08 3.53
CA GLN A 138 19.88 0.98 4.50
C GLN A 138 18.84 -0.09 4.14
N GLN A 139 17.80 0.27 3.37
CA GLN A 139 16.77 -0.68 2.97
C GLN A 139 17.25 -1.59 1.84
N THR A 140 18.00 -1.04 0.87
CA THR A 140 18.45 -1.77 -0.32
C THR A 140 19.90 -2.23 -0.22
N GLY A 141 20.70 -1.64 0.68
CA GLY A 141 22.14 -1.83 0.76
C GLY A 141 22.93 -1.05 -0.31
N GLN A 142 22.27 -0.21 -1.10
CA GLN A 142 22.90 0.51 -2.20
C GLN A 142 23.81 1.65 -1.71
N MET A 143 25.02 1.70 -2.26
CA MET A 143 25.94 2.83 -2.16
C MET A 143 25.70 3.80 -3.33
N ILE A 144 25.54 5.08 -3.02
CA ILE A 144 25.32 6.16 -3.99
C ILE A 144 26.44 7.19 -3.81
N LEU A 145 27.20 7.46 -4.87
CA LEU A 145 28.17 8.55 -4.91
C LEU A 145 27.43 9.88 -5.17
N VAL A 146 27.54 10.80 -4.23
CA VAL A 146 26.88 12.11 -4.26
C VAL A 146 27.74 13.14 -4.99
N SER A 147 29.04 13.21 -4.67
CA SER A 147 30.03 14.04 -5.37
C SER A 147 30.41 13.43 -6.73
N VAL A 148 29.42 13.17 -7.58
CA VAL A 148 29.58 12.64 -8.93
C VAL A 148 29.72 13.79 -9.92
N ASN A 149 30.55 13.62 -10.95
CA ASN A 149 30.65 14.58 -12.04
C ASN A 149 29.31 14.80 -12.77
N ALA A 150 29.18 15.90 -13.49
CA ALA A 150 27.92 16.32 -14.10
C ALA A 150 27.37 15.31 -15.14
N ALA A 151 28.23 14.45 -15.70
CA ALA A 151 27.84 13.37 -16.61
C ALA A 151 27.26 12.14 -15.89
N GLY A 152 27.44 12.02 -14.57
CA GLY A 152 27.00 10.87 -13.79
C GLY A 152 27.85 9.61 -13.98
N THR A 153 29.02 9.72 -14.61
CA THR A 153 29.82 8.54 -15.04
C THR A 153 30.95 8.17 -14.09
N GLY A 154 31.28 9.03 -13.12
CA GLY A 154 32.35 8.83 -12.15
C GLY A 154 32.43 9.97 -11.12
N PRO A 155 33.35 9.90 -10.15
CA PRO A 155 33.52 10.96 -9.17
C PRO A 155 33.88 12.28 -9.84
N ALA A 156 33.61 13.37 -9.11
CA ALA A 156 34.14 14.67 -9.45
C ALA A 156 35.68 14.67 -9.35
N ASN A 157 36.32 15.61 -10.04
CA ASN A 157 37.76 15.76 -10.07
C ASN A 157 38.39 16.09 -8.70
N VAL A 158 37.61 16.67 -7.79
CA VAL A 158 37.93 16.87 -6.38
C VAL A 158 36.75 16.38 -5.55
N GLY A 159 37.03 15.66 -4.47
CA GLY A 159 36.01 15.13 -3.58
C GLY A 159 35.18 16.20 -2.86
N GLY A 160 34.34 15.76 -1.92
CA GLY A 160 33.47 16.63 -1.15
C GLY A 160 33.44 16.31 0.35
N SER A 161 32.94 17.26 1.13
CA SER A 161 32.85 17.18 2.59
C SER A 161 31.54 17.73 3.13
N SER A 162 31.33 17.59 4.44
CA SER A 162 30.22 18.19 5.20
C SER A 162 28.82 17.91 4.61
N GLY A 163 28.59 16.66 4.20
CA GLY A 163 27.30 16.23 3.65
C GLY A 163 26.16 16.34 4.67
N VAL A 164 25.05 16.95 4.27
CA VAL A 164 23.80 17.02 5.05
C VAL A 164 22.64 16.54 4.19
N ILE A 165 21.74 15.75 4.77
CA ILE A 165 20.63 15.11 4.05
C ILE A 165 19.28 15.56 4.61
N THR A 166 18.28 15.71 3.75
CA THR A 166 16.91 16.03 4.17
C THR A 166 16.26 14.86 4.93
N PRO A 167 15.29 15.13 5.82
CA PRO A 167 14.51 14.13 6.55
C PRO A 167 13.93 12.98 5.73
N ASP A 168 13.49 13.28 4.50
CA ASP A 168 12.93 12.31 3.56
C ASP A 168 14.00 11.50 2.79
N GLY A 169 15.27 11.92 2.91
CA GLY A 169 16.41 11.32 2.22
C GLY A 169 16.58 11.72 0.77
N ARG A 170 15.88 12.75 0.28
CA ARG A 170 15.91 13.12 -1.14
C ARG A 170 17.09 14.00 -1.52
N TYR A 171 17.37 15.05 -0.74
CA TYR A 171 18.38 16.03 -1.11
C TYR A 171 19.60 15.93 -0.21
N VAL A 172 20.79 16.05 -0.81
CA VAL A 172 22.05 16.12 -0.09
C VAL A 172 22.76 17.43 -0.44
N ALA A 173 22.98 18.30 0.53
CA ALA A 173 23.85 19.46 0.37
C ALA A 173 25.25 19.13 0.90
N PHE A 174 26.30 19.59 0.21
CA PHE A 174 27.68 19.27 0.53
C PHE A 174 28.64 20.35 0.03
N VAL A 175 29.88 20.30 0.50
CA VAL A 175 30.96 21.21 0.10
C VAL A 175 31.89 20.49 -0.89
N SER A 176 32.37 21.15 -1.94
CA SER A 176 33.45 20.63 -2.79
C SER A 176 34.19 21.78 -3.48
N SER A 177 35.48 21.59 -3.78
CA SER A 177 36.26 22.49 -4.65
C SER A 177 36.29 22.02 -6.12
N SER A 178 35.49 21.00 -6.47
CA SER A 178 35.44 20.47 -7.83
C SER A 178 34.88 21.48 -8.83
N SER A 179 35.36 21.36 -10.06
CA SER A 179 34.93 22.16 -11.22
C SER A 179 34.05 21.40 -12.22
N ASP A 180 33.78 20.11 -11.99
CA ASP A 180 33.07 19.25 -12.93
C ASP A 180 31.80 18.61 -12.34
N LEU A 181 31.35 19.05 -11.16
CA LEU A 181 30.07 18.65 -10.55
C LEU A 181 28.83 19.17 -11.30
N VAL A 182 28.96 20.24 -12.07
CA VAL A 182 27.87 20.86 -12.86
C VAL A 182 28.35 21.18 -14.29
N THR A 183 27.42 21.25 -15.25
CA THR A 183 27.76 21.49 -16.67
C THR A 183 27.87 22.97 -17.03
N ASP A 184 27.39 23.86 -16.17
CA ASP A 184 27.24 25.29 -16.43
C ASP A 184 28.22 26.15 -15.61
N ASP A 185 29.31 25.54 -15.14
CA ASP A 185 30.40 26.25 -14.47
C ASP A 185 31.40 26.79 -15.49
N THR A 186 31.44 28.12 -15.61
CA THR A 186 32.36 28.83 -16.51
C THR A 186 33.43 29.63 -15.77
N ALA A 187 33.44 29.58 -14.43
CA ALA A 187 34.31 30.39 -13.59
C ALA A 187 35.72 29.79 -13.47
N VAL A 188 36.77 30.62 -13.50
CA VAL A 188 38.19 30.21 -13.50
C VAL A 188 38.76 29.87 -12.11
N ASP A 189 37.96 29.92 -11.04
CA ASP A 189 38.42 29.79 -9.65
C ASP A 189 38.26 28.36 -9.10
N HIS A 190 38.84 27.39 -9.80
CA HIS A 190 38.67 25.95 -9.58
C HIS A 190 39.43 25.38 -8.37
N GLY A 191 39.54 26.13 -7.27
CA GLY A 191 40.22 25.68 -6.04
C GLY A 191 39.48 26.02 -4.75
N ASN A 192 38.58 27.01 -4.79
CA ASN A 192 37.85 27.45 -3.60
C ASN A 192 36.68 26.50 -3.30
N PRO A 193 36.49 26.07 -2.04
CA PRO A 193 35.32 25.29 -1.65
C PRO A 193 34.00 26.02 -1.93
N GLN A 194 33.02 25.30 -2.47
CA GLN A 194 31.69 25.78 -2.85
C GLN A 194 30.59 24.84 -2.31
N ILE A 195 29.36 25.34 -2.17
CA ILE A 195 28.20 24.53 -1.77
C ILE A 195 27.49 23.97 -2.99
N TYR A 196 27.20 22.68 -2.95
CA TYR A 196 26.38 21.97 -3.93
C TYR A 196 25.18 21.32 -3.26
N ILE A 197 24.12 21.08 -4.03
CA ILE A 197 22.99 20.25 -3.63
C ILE A 197 22.72 19.22 -4.72
N ARG A 198 22.55 17.96 -4.32
CA ARG A 198 22.17 16.86 -5.20
C ARG A 198 20.77 16.37 -4.86
N ASP A 199 19.93 16.25 -5.88
CA ASP A 199 18.66 15.54 -5.78
C ASP A 199 18.88 14.07 -6.12
N LEU A 200 18.75 13.18 -5.14
CA LEU A 200 18.96 11.75 -5.31
C LEU A 200 17.88 11.07 -6.15
N GLN A 201 16.71 11.71 -6.30
CA GLN A 201 15.63 11.19 -7.15
C GLN A 201 15.91 11.45 -8.63
N THR A 202 16.39 12.66 -8.97
CA THR A 202 16.66 13.05 -10.37
C THR A 202 18.11 12.80 -10.78
N GLY A 203 19.02 12.65 -9.82
CA GLY A 203 20.46 12.51 -10.05
C GLY A 203 21.18 13.83 -10.40
N ILE A 204 20.47 14.97 -10.35
CA ILE A 204 21.00 16.27 -10.76
C ILE A 204 21.70 16.96 -9.59
N THR A 205 22.91 17.45 -9.84
CA THR A 205 23.66 18.33 -8.93
C THR A 205 23.49 19.80 -9.35
N ARG A 206 23.32 20.70 -8.38
CA ARG A 206 23.25 22.15 -8.58
C ARG A 206 24.25 22.86 -7.68
N LEU A 207 24.92 23.87 -8.22
CA LEU A 207 25.73 24.82 -7.46
C LEU A 207 24.82 25.78 -6.68
N VAL A 208 24.98 25.81 -5.35
CA VAL A 208 24.21 26.62 -4.40
C VAL A 208 24.87 27.98 -4.16
N SER A 209 26.19 28.02 -3.91
CA SER A 209 26.97 29.25 -3.72
C SER A 209 27.31 29.92 -5.06
N ARG A 210 26.30 30.07 -5.90
CA ARG A 210 26.40 30.66 -7.24
C ARG A 210 26.45 32.18 -7.14
N ASN A 211 27.32 32.81 -7.93
CA ASN A 211 27.36 34.26 -8.04
C ASN A 211 26.01 34.85 -8.52
N ILE A 212 25.79 36.14 -8.25
CA ILE A 212 24.53 36.82 -8.56
C ILE A 212 24.25 36.92 -10.07
N ALA A 213 25.30 36.88 -10.90
CA ALA A 213 25.17 36.84 -12.36
C ALA A 213 24.65 35.47 -12.86
N GLY A 214 24.71 34.44 -12.03
CA GLY A 214 24.32 33.07 -12.37
C GLY A 214 25.33 32.31 -13.22
N THR A 215 26.51 32.89 -13.50
CA THR A 215 27.47 32.39 -14.49
C THR A 215 28.47 31.35 -13.96
N GLY A 216 28.47 31.08 -12.65
CA GLY A 216 29.37 30.09 -12.04
C GLY A 216 29.55 30.29 -10.54
N HIS A 217 30.67 29.82 -10.00
CA HIS A 217 31.07 29.99 -8.59
C HIS A 217 31.04 31.45 -8.13
N SER A 218 30.89 31.61 -6.83
CA SER A 218 31.21 32.87 -6.16
C SER A 218 32.70 33.17 -6.22
N ASN A 219 33.07 34.43 -6.02
CA ASN A 219 34.45 34.90 -6.11
C ASN A 219 35.33 34.62 -4.87
N SER A 220 34.87 33.76 -3.96
CA SER A 220 35.59 33.37 -2.75
C SER A 220 35.11 32.02 -2.24
N PHE A 221 35.67 31.56 -1.12
CA PHE A 221 35.38 30.26 -0.53
C PHE A 221 34.25 30.32 0.51
N VAL A 222 33.61 29.18 0.71
CA VAL A 222 32.73 28.93 1.87
C VAL A 222 33.57 28.57 3.09
N THR A 223 33.17 29.02 4.28
CA THR A 223 33.98 28.86 5.51
C THR A 223 33.51 27.73 6.43
N GLY A 224 32.45 27.01 6.07
CA GLY A 224 31.89 25.92 6.87
C GLY A 224 30.90 25.06 6.08
N GLY A 225 30.36 24.03 6.75
CA GLY A 225 29.36 23.12 6.15
C GLY A 225 27.98 23.77 6.00
N PRO A 226 27.18 23.36 5.01
CA PRO A 226 25.83 23.89 4.82
C PRO A 226 24.83 23.33 5.85
N ALA A 227 23.71 24.03 6.02
CA ALA A 227 22.48 23.45 6.57
C ALA A 227 21.33 23.60 5.56
N ILE A 228 20.31 22.74 5.67
CA ILE A 228 19.23 22.62 4.70
C ILE A 228 17.88 22.50 5.40
N SER A 229 16.83 23.13 4.86
CA SER A 229 15.45 22.97 5.34
C SER A 229 14.91 21.56 5.07
N ASP A 230 13.88 21.14 5.81
CA ASP A 230 13.37 19.77 5.74
C ASP A 230 12.84 19.39 4.34
N ASP A 231 12.33 20.38 3.60
CA ASP A 231 11.84 20.25 2.23
C ASP A 231 12.95 20.35 1.15
N GLY A 232 14.19 20.64 1.55
CA GLY A 232 15.32 20.82 0.66
C GLY A 232 15.35 22.15 -0.11
N ARG A 233 14.43 23.09 0.16
CA ARG A 233 14.29 24.34 -0.59
C ARG A 233 15.31 25.42 -0.21
N PHE A 234 15.66 25.51 1.06
CA PHE A 234 16.56 26.55 1.55
C PHE A 234 17.87 25.93 2.02
N VAL A 235 18.98 26.40 1.46
CA VAL A 235 20.33 26.00 1.87
C VAL A 235 21.03 27.22 2.45
N VAL A 236 21.47 27.13 3.70
CA VAL A 236 22.21 28.18 4.41
C VAL A 236 23.67 27.82 4.53
N PHE A 237 24.55 28.82 4.40
CA PHE A 237 25.99 28.63 4.42
C PHE A 237 26.70 29.93 4.78
N SER A 238 27.96 29.84 5.21
CA SER A 238 28.83 31.00 5.44
C SER A 238 29.90 31.14 4.36
N SER A 239 30.18 32.36 3.90
CA SER A 239 31.15 32.62 2.84
C SER A 239 31.75 34.02 2.93
N ARG A 240 32.97 34.20 2.40
CA ARG A 240 33.63 35.51 2.23
C ARG A 240 33.38 36.15 0.86
N ALA A 241 32.46 35.60 0.09
CA ALA A 241 32.25 36.03 -1.29
C ALA A 241 31.47 37.34 -1.37
N THR A 242 31.94 38.23 -2.22
CA THR A 242 31.37 39.59 -2.37
C THR A 242 30.34 39.69 -3.51
N ASP A 243 30.19 38.63 -4.30
CA ASP A 243 29.38 38.59 -5.52
C ASP A 243 28.17 37.64 -5.44
N LEU A 244 27.82 37.14 -4.25
CA LEU A 244 26.64 36.28 -4.05
C LEU A 244 25.30 37.02 -4.12
N VAL A 245 25.31 38.34 -3.86
CA VAL A 245 24.12 39.19 -3.76
C VAL A 245 24.34 40.53 -4.47
N SER A 246 23.25 41.25 -4.79
CA SER A 246 23.32 42.50 -5.56
C SER A 246 23.91 43.69 -4.81
N THR A 247 23.83 43.68 -3.48
CA THR A 247 24.52 44.61 -2.59
C THR A 247 25.81 43.92 -2.16
N PRO A 248 26.97 44.23 -2.76
CA PRO A 248 28.17 43.47 -2.52
C PRO A 248 28.52 43.46 -1.03
N ASP A 249 28.94 42.30 -0.55
CA ASP A 249 29.61 42.24 0.73
C ASP A 249 30.99 42.91 0.60
N THR A 250 31.34 43.78 1.54
CA THR A 250 32.58 44.58 1.47
C THR A 250 33.39 44.53 2.75
N ASN A 251 32.99 43.74 3.75
CA ASN A 251 33.71 43.65 5.01
C ASN A 251 34.95 42.72 4.92
N ASN A 252 35.06 41.90 3.86
CA ASN A 252 36.08 40.85 3.68
C ASN A 252 36.09 39.75 4.77
N ASP A 253 35.06 39.71 5.61
CA ASP A 253 34.84 38.69 6.63
C ASP A 253 33.89 37.61 6.10
N SER A 254 33.65 36.56 6.89
CA SER A 254 32.64 35.57 6.50
C SER A 254 31.26 36.06 6.91
N ASP A 255 30.28 35.85 6.04
CA ASP A 255 28.89 36.20 6.26
C ASP A 255 27.96 35.04 5.96
N VAL A 256 26.77 35.08 6.53
CA VAL A 256 25.76 34.03 6.39
C VAL A 256 24.83 34.37 5.24
N PHE A 257 24.65 33.41 4.34
CA PHE A 257 23.78 33.50 3.19
C PHE A 257 22.75 32.37 3.20
N VAL A 258 21.62 32.62 2.54
CA VAL A 258 20.60 31.60 2.25
C VAL A 258 20.31 31.58 0.75
N ARG A 259 20.34 30.39 0.16
CA ARG A 259 19.90 30.13 -1.21
C ARG A 259 18.51 29.51 -1.19
N ASP A 260 17.56 30.14 -1.88
CA ASP A 260 16.32 29.49 -2.29
C ASP A 260 16.62 28.76 -3.61
N VAL A 261 16.70 27.43 -3.57
CA VAL A 261 17.02 26.62 -4.76
C VAL A 261 15.84 26.49 -5.71
N GLN A 262 14.63 26.86 -5.30
CA GLN A 262 13.46 26.87 -6.18
C GLN A 262 13.41 28.14 -7.04
N THR A 263 13.65 29.30 -6.44
CA THR A 263 13.68 30.59 -7.15
C THR A 263 15.06 30.93 -7.71
N ASN A 264 16.09 30.17 -7.33
CA ASN A 264 17.48 30.37 -7.73
C ASN A 264 18.05 31.72 -7.28
N THR A 265 17.64 32.19 -6.09
CA THR A 265 18.06 33.48 -5.52
C THR A 265 18.83 33.31 -4.22
N THR A 266 19.91 34.06 -4.04
CA THR A 266 20.67 34.14 -2.78
C THR A 266 20.29 35.41 -2.02
N ARG A 267 20.19 35.33 -0.70
CA ARG A 267 19.97 36.46 0.21
C ARG A 267 21.03 36.44 1.32
N LEU A 268 21.48 37.62 1.70
CA LEU A 268 22.33 37.82 2.87
C LEU A 268 21.48 37.76 4.16
N VAL A 269 21.94 36.99 5.15
CA VAL A 269 21.24 36.74 6.42
C VAL A 269 21.83 37.59 7.54
N SER A 270 23.16 37.66 7.65
CA SER A 270 23.91 38.48 8.61
C SER A 270 23.97 39.95 8.18
N VAL A 271 22.80 40.55 7.97
CA VAL A 271 22.68 41.96 7.56
C VAL A 271 22.75 42.91 8.75
N ARG A 272 23.33 44.09 8.52
CA ARG A 272 23.27 45.23 9.45
C ARG A 272 21.83 45.57 9.83
N LEU A 273 21.67 46.28 10.93
CA LEU A 273 20.36 46.74 11.43
C LEU A 273 19.54 47.50 10.38
N ASP A 274 20.19 48.26 9.50
CA ASP A 274 19.53 49.00 8.40
C ASP A 274 19.18 48.12 7.18
N GLY A 275 19.64 46.87 7.16
CA GLY A 275 19.46 45.91 6.07
C GLY A 275 20.26 46.22 4.81
N ALA A 276 21.18 47.19 4.82
CA ALA A 276 21.82 47.71 3.61
C ALA A 276 23.06 46.92 3.18
N ALA A 277 23.75 46.25 4.11
CA ALA A 277 24.98 45.51 3.86
C ALA A 277 25.20 44.41 4.92
N ALA A 278 26.27 43.63 4.74
CA ALA A 278 26.76 42.67 5.74
C ALA A 278 27.21 43.36 7.03
N GLY A 279 27.10 42.64 8.14
CA GLY A 279 27.65 43.07 9.43
C GLY A 279 29.12 43.45 9.32
N ASN A 280 29.64 44.21 10.28
CA ASN A 280 31.02 44.71 10.17
C ASN A 280 32.12 43.72 10.55
N ARG A 281 31.76 42.49 10.94
CA ARG A 281 32.68 41.42 11.35
C ARG A 281 32.10 40.05 10.98
N ASN A 282 32.90 39.02 11.19
CA ASN A 282 32.63 37.61 10.93
C ASN A 282 31.30 37.07 11.54
N SER A 283 30.54 36.37 10.71
CA SER A 283 29.31 35.62 11.03
C SER A 283 29.41 34.19 10.48
N GLN A 284 29.16 33.17 11.32
CA GLN A 284 29.43 31.77 11.00
C GLN A 284 28.40 30.80 11.62
N ASP A 285 28.63 29.49 11.44
CA ASP A 285 27.85 28.37 11.97
C ASP A 285 26.32 28.48 11.80
N PRO A 286 25.82 28.73 10.58
CA PRO A 286 24.39 28.86 10.38
C PRO A 286 23.68 27.51 10.50
N ILE A 287 22.55 27.52 11.21
CA ILE A 287 21.57 26.44 11.26
C ILE A 287 20.21 27.00 10.84
N ILE A 288 19.36 26.16 10.24
CA ILE A 288 18.04 26.54 9.74
C ILE A 288 16.96 25.69 10.41
N SER A 289 15.80 26.30 10.71
CA SER A 289 14.62 25.56 11.16
C SER A 289 14.11 24.63 10.06
N GLY A 290 13.48 23.52 10.46
CA GLY A 290 12.98 22.52 9.51
C GLY A 290 11.96 23.10 8.52
N ASP A 291 11.13 24.05 8.95
CA ASP A 291 10.21 24.80 8.09
C ASP A 291 10.89 25.80 7.11
N GLY A 292 12.21 25.97 7.20
CA GLY A 292 13.01 26.85 6.35
C GLY A 292 12.84 28.34 6.62
N ARG A 293 12.13 28.74 7.68
CA ARG A 293 11.82 30.16 7.95
C ARG A 293 12.88 30.89 8.76
N PHE A 294 13.50 30.22 9.72
CA PHE A 294 14.40 30.84 10.69
C PHE A 294 15.83 30.35 10.53
N VAL A 295 16.78 31.28 10.51
CA VAL A 295 18.21 30.97 10.46
C VAL A 295 18.87 31.48 11.73
N ALA A 296 19.42 30.58 12.55
CA ALA A 296 20.25 30.95 13.68
C ALA A 296 21.73 30.86 13.31
N PHE A 297 22.54 31.79 13.81
CA PHE A 297 23.96 31.88 13.47
C PHE A 297 24.74 32.62 14.57
N THR A 298 26.05 32.42 14.61
CA THR A 298 26.95 33.17 15.50
C THR A 298 27.54 34.36 14.75
N SER A 299 27.76 35.48 15.44
CA SER A 299 28.41 36.64 14.84
C SER A 299 29.16 37.47 15.88
N SER A 300 30.34 37.94 15.51
CA SER A 300 31.09 38.95 16.26
C SER A 300 30.78 40.37 15.80
N ALA A 301 29.90 40.55 14.80
CA ALA A 301 29.52 41.85 14.27
C ALA A 301 28.65 42.62 15.26
N ASN A 302 29.02 43.87 15.53
CA ASN A 302 28.37 44.69 16.56
C ASN A 302 27.34 45.68 16.00
N ASP A 303 26.90 45.47 14.76
CA ASP A 303 25.99 46.33 14.00
C ASP A 303 24.80 45.59 13.39
N LEU A 304 24.60 44.31 13.73
CA LEU A 304 23.43 43.52 13.30
C LEU A 304 22.14 43.96 14.01
N ILE A 305 22.26 44.49 15.23
CA ILE A 305 21.17 45.03 16.04
C ILE A 305 21.63 46.28 16.82
N ALA A 306 20.69 47.08 17.32
CA ALA A 306 21.00 48.29 18.09
C ALA A 306 21.62 48.04 19.47
N LEU A 307 21.43 46.84 20.03
CA LEU A 307 21.76 46.49 21.42
C LEU A 307 22.99 45.58 21.52
N ASP A 308 23.92 45.61 20.57
CA ASP A 308 25.12 44.77 20.65
C ASP A 308 26.26 45.42 21.46
N SER A 309 27.00 44.64 22.25
CA SER A 309 27.92 45.10 23.30
C SER A 309 29.40 44.79 23.07
N GLY A 310 29.91 44.93 21.86
CA GLY A 310 31.35 44.90 21.56
C GLY A 310 31.79 43.66 20.77
N PRO A 311 33.09 43.31 20.76
CA PRO A 311 33.67 42.36 19.79
C PRO A 311 33.48 40.87 20.17
N ARG A 312 32.54 40.53 21.05
CA ARG A 312 32.30 39.15 21.49
C ARG A 312 31.38 38.45 20.50
N SER A 313 31.57 37.14 20.27
CA SER A 313 30.63 36.41 19.43
C SER A 313 29.31 36.21 20.19
N GLN A 314 28.20 36.51 19.53
CA GLN A 314 26.84 36.39 20.02
C GLN A 314 26.03 35.50 19.09
N ALA A 315 24.95 34.88 19.58
CA ALA A 315 24.01 34.19 18.70
C ALA A 315 22.87 35.11 18.28
N PHE A 316 22.47 34.97 17.02
CA PHE A 316 21.38 35.68 16.38
C PHE A 316 20.42 34.69 15.73
N ILE A 317 19.18 35.13 15.54
CA ILE A 317 18.20 34.44 14.72
C ILE A 317 17.55 35.43 13.74
N ARG A 318 17.51 35.05 12.46
CA ARG A 318 16.88 35.81 11.38
C ARG A 318 15.58 35.14 10.96
N ASP A 319 14.49 35.88 10.99
CA ASP A 319 13.23 35.51 10.34
C ASP A 319 13.30 35.88 8.86
N LEU A 320 13.40 34.89 7.97
CA LEU A 320 13.54 35.10 6.52
C LEU A 320 12.25 35.64 5.87
N GLN A 321 11.10 35.45 6.51
CA GLN A 321 9.82 35.94 6.03
C GLN A 321 9.62 37.41 6.41
N ASN A 322 9.88 37.75 7.68
CA ASN A 322 9.67 39.11 8.18
C ASN A 322 10.89 40.02 8.05
N ASN A 323 12.06 39.50 7.65
CA ASN A 323 13.32 40.24 7.55
C ASN A 323 13.75 40.88 8.87
N VAL A 324 13.57 40.17 9.99
CA VAL A 324 13.93 40.65 11.33
C VAL A 324 15.05 39.80 11.90
N THR A 325 16.12 40.44 12.37
CA THR A 325 17.18 39.81 13.17
C THR A 325 16.91 40.06 14.65
N LYS A 326 17.02 39.02 15.47
CA LYS A 326 16.92 39.11 16.93
C LYS A 326 18.16 38.50 17.58
N LEU A 327 18.51 39.01 18.76
CA LEU A 327 19.54 38.43 19.60
C LEU A 327 19.00 37.18 20.33
N VAL A 328 19.76 36.10 20.27
CA VAL A 328 19.53 34.86 21.03
C VAL A 328 20.21 34.90 22.39
N THR A 329 21.34 35.62 22.50
CA THR A 329 22.14 35.82 23.72
C THR A 329 22.02 37.23 24.33
N PRO A 330 20.81 37.78 24.57
CA PRO A 330 20.71 39.04 25.31
C PRO A 330 21.09 38.82 26.78
N ASN A 331 21.66 39.86 27.40
CA ASN A 331 21.74 39.90 28.86
C ASN A 331 20.33 39.74 29.48
N ARG A 332 20.26 39.42 30.77
CA ARG A 332 19.02 39.13 31.49
C ARG A 332 18.00 40.27 31.50
N PHE A 333 18.43 41.49 31.18
CA PHE A 333 17.58 42.67 31.10
C PHE A 333 17.10 42.96 29.68
N GLY A 334 17.62 42.25 28.68
CA GLY A 334 17.33 42.49 27.26
C GLY A 334 17.91 43.80 26.73
N THR A 335 18.84 44.44 27.46
CA THR A 335 19.35 45.78 27.11
C THR A 335 20.63 45.76 26.30
N SER A 336 21.35 44.64 26.29
CA SER A 336 22.55 44.46 25.48
C SER A 336 22.83 42.98 25.18
N GLY A 337 23.84 42.71 24.35
CA GLY A 337 24.55 41.43 24.32
C GLY A 337 24.99 40.97 25.70
N ALA A 338 25.08 39.67 25.88
CA ALA A 338 25.58 39.06 27.10
C ALA A 338 27.10 39.24 27.23
N ASN A 339 27.61 39.17 28.46
CA ASN A 339 28.99 39.49 28.80
C ASN A 339 30.00 38.33 28.61
N GLY A 340 29.63 37.30 27.87
CA GLY A 340 30.48 36.17 27.53
C GLY A 340 30.38 35.84 26.05
N ASP A 341 31.33 35.02 25.60
CA ASP A 341 31.33 34.52 24.24
C ASP A 341 30.41 33.29 24.14
N ILE A 342 29.80 33.11 22.98
CA ILE A 342 29.19 31.84 22.58
C ILE A 342 30.27 30.87 22.05
N ASP A 343 31.50 31.34 21.88
CA ASP A 343 32.64 30.57 21.34
C ASP A 343 33.82 30.50 22.33
N SER A 344 34.10 29.30 22.84
CA SER A 344 35.42 28.96 23.38
C SER A 344 36.15 27.98 22.46
N GLN A 345 36.39 28.42 21.23
CA GLN A 345 37.29 27.83 20.24
C GLN A 345 36.80 26.55 19.51
N ARG A 346 35.52 26.16 19.54
CA ARG A 346 35.08 24.82 19.06
C ARG A 346 33.62 24.76 18.56
N GLU A 347 33.40 23.91 17.55
CA GLU A 347 32.24 23.86 16.63
C GLU A 347 30.82 23.65 17.21
N LYS A 348 29.82 24.22 16.48
CA LYS A 348 28.37 23.89 16.46
C LYS A 348 27.67 23.69 17.81
N ASP A 349 27.93 24.55 18.79
CA ASP A 349 27.22 24.53 20.07
C ASP A 349 25.84 25.22 20.01
N MET A 350 25.12 25.10 18.88
CA MET A 350 23.74 25.56 18.75
C MET A 350 22.83 24.50 18.14
N ALA A 351 21.57 24.49 18.57
CA ALA A 351 20.50 23.70 17.96
C ALA A 351 19.22 24.55 17.86
N ILE A 352 18.40 24.32 16.83
CA ILE A 352 17.15 25.04 16.58
C ILE A 352 15.99 24.05 16.42
N SER A 353 14.81 24.38 16.96
CA SER A 353 13.61 23.56 16.78
C SER A 353 13.07 23.65 15.34
N THR A 354 12.26 22.67 14.93
CA THR A 354 11.69 22.62 13.56
C THR A 354 10.90 23.87 13.19
N ASP A 355 10.29 24.53 14.17
CA ASP A 355 9.53 25.78 14.04
C ASP A 355 10.34 27.06 14.34
N GLY A 356 11.63 26.92 14.68
CA GLY A 356 12.50 28.04 15.05
C GLY A 356 12.19 28.74 16.38
N ARG A 357 11.26 28.20 17.17
CA ARG A 357 10.89 28.79 18.47
C ARG A 357 11.99 28.65 19.53
N TYR A 358 12.65 27.51 19.59
CA TYR A 358 13.67 27.22 20.60
C TYR A 358 15.05 27.20 19.96
N VAL A 359 15.98 27.95 20.54
CA VAL A 359 17.40 27.90 20.19
C VAL A 359 18.20 27.52 21.43
N ALA A 360 18.77 26.31 21.42
CA ALA A 360 19.69 25.86 22.46
C ALA A 360 21.11 26.29 22.12
N PHE A 361 21.89 26.71 23.12
CA PHE A 361 23.26 27.16 22.92
C PHE A 361 24.14 26.98 24.17
N VAL A 362 25.47 27.02 24.00
CA VAL A 362 26.45 27.03 25.09
C VAL A 362 27.05 28.42 25.23
N SER A 363 27.22 28.92 26.45
CA SER A 363 27.87 30.22 26.68
C SER A 363 28.59 30.26 28.02
N GLY A 364 29.68 31.03 28.09
CA GLY A 364 30.34 31.39 29.36
C GLY A 364 29.88 32.74 29.92
N ALA A 365 28.76 33.28 29.44
CA ALA A 365 28.25 34.58 29.85
C ALA A 365 27.54 34.52 31.21
N THR A 366 27.96 35.38 32.13
CA THR A 366 27.53 35.41 33.53
C THR A 366 26.25 36.22 33.76
N ASP A 367 25.68 36.77 32.69
CA ASP A 367 24.58 37.74 32.77
C ASP A 367 23.41 37.42 31.84
N LEU A 368 23.38 36.23 31.23
CA LEU A 368 22.23 35.72 30.45
C LEU A 368 21.00 35.54 31.34
N VAL A 369 21.19 35.08 32.57
CA VAL A 369 20.16 34.82 33.58
C VAL A 369 20.64 35.26 34.96
N ALA A 370 19.72 35.37 35.93
CA ALA A 370 20.08 35.79 37.29
C ALA A 370 20.77 34.70 38.12
N ASN A 371 20.54 33.43 37.78
CA ASN A 371 21.00 32.24 38.48
C ASN A 371 22.26 31.62 37.86
N ASP A 372 23.12 32.43 37.23
CA ASP A 372 24.41 32.00 36.71
C ASP A 372 25.52 32.97 37.20
N PRO A 373 26.36 32.56 38.17
CA PRO A 373 27.45 33.38 38.69
C PRO A 373 28.69 33.44 37.78
N GLY A 374 28.73 32.67 36.69
CA GLY A 374 29.74 32.87 35.64
C GLY A 374 31.10 32.22 35.84
N LEU A 375 31.15 31.05 36.49
CA LEU A 375 32.40 30.34 36.76
C LEU A 375 32.72 29.24 35.73
N THR A 376 31.80 28.97 34.81
CA THR A 376 31.75 27.78 33.93
C THR A 376 31.15 28.12 32.57
N GLN A 377 31.33 27.24 31.59
CA GLN A 377 30.46 27.22 30.40
C GLN A 377 29.17 26.48 30.72
N ASP A 378 28.05 27.05 30.31
CA ASP A 378 26.73 26.55 30.65
C ASP A 378 25.83 26.42 29.42
N VAL A 379 24.84 25.54 29.52
CA VAL A 379 23.88 25.27 28.44
C VAL A 379 22.62 26.08 28.70
N PHE A 380 22.12 26.73 27.65
CA PHE A 380 20.94 27.58 27.69
C PHE A 380 19.96 27.25 26.57
N VAL A 381 18.69 27.60 26.75
CA VAL A 381 17.69 27.66 25.67
C VAL A 381 17.03 29.03 25.66
N ARG A 382 16.93 29.62 24.47
CA ARG A 382 16.14 30.82 24.18
C ARG A 382 14.80 30.41 23.60
N ASP A 383 13.70 30.84 24.24
CA ASP A 383 12.40 30.89 23.59
C ASP A 383 12.31 32.21 22.81
N THR A 384 12.36 32.14 21.48
CA THR A 384 12.41 33.30 20.57
C THR A 384 11.07 34.01 20.44
N GLN A 385 9.98 33.35 20.84
CA GLN A 385 8.63 33.90 20.85
C GLN A 385 8.35 34.64 22.15
N LEU A 386 8.70 34.05 23.30
CA LEU A 386 8.52 34.68 24.62
C LEU A 386 9.65 35.65 24.97
N GLY A 387 10.81 35.53 24.32
CA GLY A 387 11.98 36.33 24.64
C GLY A 387 12.60 35.99 25.99
N THR A 388 12.47 34.74 26.44
CA THR A 388 13.01 34.24 27.71
C THR A 388 14.20 33.32 27.49
N THR A 389 15.22 33.43 28.35
CA THR A 389 16.39 32.53 28.36
C THR A 389 16.31 31.63 29.59
N THR A 390 16.48 30.33 29.40
CA THR A 390 16.43 29.31 30.45
C THR A 390 17.79 28.63 30.56
N LEU A 391 18.32 28.55 31.78
CA LEU A 391 19.52 27.77 32.11
C LEU A 391 19.16 26.28 32.16
N VAL A 392 19.83 25.47 31.34
CA VAL A 392 19.62 24.02 31.20
C VAL A 392 20.50 23.25 32.18
N SER A 393 21.79 23.62 32.27
CA SER A 393 22.78 23.06 33.21
C SER A 393 22.61 23.65 34.63
N VAL A 394 21.37 23.61 35.13
CA VAL A 394 21.03 24.11 36.47
C VAL A 394 21.24 23.03 37.52
N ASN A 395 21.78 23.41 38.68
CA ASN A 395 22.00 22.52 39.82
C ASN A 395 20.69 21.86 40.31
N GLY A 396 20.81 20.82 41.14
CA GLY A 396 19.68 20.02 41.61
C GLY A 396 18.62 20.80 42.41
N SER A 397 18.96 21.96 42.98
CA SER A 397 18.00 22.86 43.65
C SER A 397 17.29 23.83 42.69
N GLY A 398 17.75 23.95 41.45
CA GLY A 398 17.22 24.89 40.46
C GLY A 398 17.65 26.35 40.69
N THR A 399 18.59 26.61 41.60
CA THR A 399 18.89 27.97 42.10
C THR A 399 20.15 28.59 41.50
N SER A 400 21.04 27.79 40.92
CA SER A 400 22.30 28.25 40.31
C SER A 400 22.70 27.31 39.16
N SER A 401 23.66 27.71 38.33
CA SER A 401 24.36 26.80 37.42
C SER A 401 25.06 25.66 38.14
N GLY A 402 25.38 24.63 37.36
CA GLY A 402 26.21 23.52 37.79
C GLY A 402 27.61 23.97 38.23
N SER A 403 28.30 23.12 38.98
CA SER A 403 29.67 23.37 39.48
C SER A 403 30.77 23.25 38.40
N GLY A 404 30.47 22.71 37.22
CA GLY A 404 31.42 22.40 36.16
C GLY A 404 30.95 22.78 34.76
N ASN A 405 31.86 22.69 33.78
CA ASN A 405 31.56 23.04 32.40
C ASN A 405 30.51 22.11 31.79
N SER A 406 29.63 22.66 30.97
CA SER A 406 28.57 21.94 30.26
C SER A 406 28.57 22.32 28.78
N GLY A 407 28.31 21.37 27.90
CA GLY A 407 28.31 21.60 26.45
C GLY A 407 27.92 20.37 25.63
N GLN A 408 28.28 20.36 24.34
CA GLN A 408 27.96 19.25 23.41
C GLN A 408 26.48 18.88 23.41
N ILE A 409 25.68 19.78 22.85
CA ILE A 409 24.23 19.70 22.96
C ILE A 409 23.58 18.94 21.79
N SER A 410 22.47 18.28 22.09
CA SER A 410 21.47 17.80 21.13
C SER A 410 20.09 18.19 21.64
N MET A 411 19.17 18.50 20.74
CA MET A 411 17.82 18.95 21.07
C MET A 411 16.77 18.18 20.25
N THR A 412 15.63 17.87 20.85
CA THR A 412 14.50 17.30 20.10
C THR A 412 13.91 18.31 19.11
N PRO A 413 13.30 17.86 17.99
CA PRO A 413 12.73 18.76 16.99
C PRO A 413 11.69 19.76 17.55
N ASP A 414 10.98 19.39 18.61
CA ASP A 414 10.01 20.24 19.31
C ASP A 414 10.64 21.19 20.35
N GLY A 415 11.95 21.10 20.58
CA GLY A 415 12.69 21.88 21.56
C GLY A 415 12.50 21.45 23.02
N ARG A 416 11.79 20.36 23.31
CA ARG A 416 11.46 19.97 24.70
C ARG A 416 12.63 19.40 25.48
N TYR A 417 13.39 18.47 24.87
CA TYR A 417 14.46 17.76 25.55
C TYR A 417 15.82 18.21 25.04
N ILE A 418 16.73 18.52 25.97
CA ILE A 418 18.12 18.88 25.68
C ILE A 418 19.03 17.82 26.31
N ALA A 419 19.77 17.09 25.47
CA ALA A 419 20.86 16.24 25.92
C ALA A 419 22.17 17.04 25.88
N PHE A 420 23.01 16.88 26.90
CA PHE A 420 24.27 17.60 27.01
C PHE A 420 25.26 16.82 27.87
N ILE A 421 26.54 17.15 27.75
CA ILE A 421 27.60 16.65 28.63
C ILE A 421 27.88 17.71 29.68
N SER A 422 28.11 17.30 30.91
CA SER A 422 28.52 18.19 31.99
C SER A 422 29.56 17.53 32.90
N GLY A 423 30.52 18.32 33.37
CA GLY A 423 31.40 17.96 34.48
C GLY A 423 30.91 18.52 35.82
N ALA A 424 29.62 18.82 35.94
CA ALA A 424 29.05 19.38 37.17
C ALA A 424 28.49 18.27 38.06
N ASP A 425 29.16 18.02 39.19
CA ASP A 425 28.82 17.03 40.22
C ASP A 425 27.54 17.32 41.03
N ASN A 426 26.81 18.38 40.68
CA ASN A 426 25.68 18.89 41.47
C ASN A 426 24.40 19.13 40.67
N LEU A 427 24.33 18.68 39.40
CA LEU A 427 23.10 18.76 38.60
C LEU A 427 22.01 17.81 39.11
N VAL A 428 22.42 16.67 39.66
CA VAL A 428 21.55 15.66 40.28
C VAL A 428 22.26 15.06 41.50
N ALA A 429 21.50 14.52 42.45
CA ALA A 429 22.06 14.02 43.71
C ALA A 429 22.87 12.70 43.60
N ASN A 430 22.70 11.96 42.50
CA ASN A 430 23.34 10.67 42.28
C ASN A 430 24.59 10.76 41.38
N ASP A 431 25.11 11.96 41.19
CA ASP A 431 26.38 12.23 40.53
C ASP A 431 27.47 12.51 41.56
N SER A 432 28.52 11.69 41.57
CA SER A 432 29.59 11.71 42.60
C SER A 432 30.88 11.02 42.16
N ASN A 433 30.99 10.69 40.88
CA ASN A 433 32.10 9.93 40.29
C ASN A 433 33.32 10.83 39.95
N LEU A 434 33.16 12.16 39.97
CA LEU A 434 34.17 13.15 39.57
C LEU A 434 34.57 13.04 38.09
N ASP A 435 33.67 12.56 37.25
CA ASP A 435 33.85 12.29 35.82
C ASP A 435 32.68 12.91 35.05
N GLN A 436 32.95 13.46 33.87
CA GLN A 436 31.93 14.07 33.04
C GLN A 436 30.84 13.04 32.69
N ASP A 437 29.59 13.51 32.67
CA ASP A 437 28.42 12.68 32.49
C ASP A 437 27.46 13.25 31.44
N VAL A 438 26.60 12.38 30.92
CA VAL A 438 25.53 12.76 29.99
C VAL A 438 24.26 13.00 30.76
N PHE A 439 23.62 14.13 30.49
CA PHE A 439 22.37 14.56 31.11
C PHE A 439 21.31 14.84 30.05
N VAL A 440 20.04 14.71 30.45
CA VAL A 440 18.90 15.24 29.69
C VAL A 440 18.07 16.16 30.56
N ARG A 441 17.82 17.38 30.08
CA ARG A 441 16.83 18.31 30.64
C ARG A 441 15.51 18.16 29.91
N ASP A 442 14.42 17.97 30.65
CA ASP A 442 13.05 18.16 30.16
C ASP A 442 12.61 19.59 30.51
N LEU A 443 12.48 20.46 29.51
CA LEU A 443 12.09 21.86 29.72
C LEU A 443 10.62 22.01 30.14
N GLN A 444 9.76 21.04 29.81
CA GLN A 444 8.35 21.08 30.18
C GLN A 444 8.16 20.62 31.63
N ALA A 445 8.80 19.52 32.02
CA ALA A 445 8.76 19.02 33.40
C ALA A 445 9.68 19.80 34.35
N ASN A 446 10.62 20.57 33.79
CA ASN A 446 11.65 21.31 34.51
C ASN A 446 12.56 20.41 35.36
N THR A 447 12.92 19.24 34.83
CA THR A 447 13.71 18.21 35.52
C THR A 447 14.97 17.86 34.73
N THR A 448 16.08 17.61 35.43
CA THR A 448 17.32 17.05 34.86
C THR A 448 17.42 15.57 35.24
N SER A 449 17.82 14.72 34.29
CA SER A 449 18.05 13.29 34.53
C SER A 449 19.44 12.89 34.03
N LEU A 450 20.16 12.13 34.86
CA LEU A 450 21.42 11.50 34.51
C LEU A 450 21.18 10.31 33.55
N ILE A 451 21.97 10.24 32.48
CA ILE A 451 21.86 9.22 31.43
C ILE A 451 22.94 8.15 31.59
N THR A 452 24.17 8.56 31.87
CA THR A 452 25.34 7.71 32.16
C THR A 452 25.23 7.11 33.56
N ILE A 453 24.15 6.38 33.81
CA ILE A 453 23.82 5.79 35.09
C ILE A 453 24.20 4.30 35.11
N THR A 454 24.89 3.90 36.17
CA THR A 454 25.25 2.51 36.45
C THR A 454 24.02 1.69 36.85
N THR A 455 24.18 0.37 36.90
CA THR A 455 23.15 -0.55 37.44
C THR A 455 22.81 -0.28 38.91
N GLY A 456 23.72 0.35 39.66
CA GLY A 456 23.52 0.78 41.04
C GLY A 456 22.77 2.11 41.19
N GLY A 457 22.41 2.78 40.09
CA GLY A 457 21.67 4.04 40.12
C GLY A 457 22.52 5.30 40.38
N ILE A 458 23.85 5.17 40.36
CA ILE A 458 24.81 6.28 40.48
C ILE A 458 25.49 6.58 39.14
N ALA A 459 26.12 7.73 39.01
CA ALA A 459 26.91 8.10 37.84
C ALA A 459 28.06 7.13 37.53
N GLY A 460 28.20 6.80 36.25
CA GLY A 460 29.24 5.93 35.71
C GLY A 460 30.33 6.68 34.96
N GLY A 461 30.05 7.90 34.48
CA GLY A 461 30.99 8.75 33.77
C GLY A 461 31.10 8.42 32.28
N ILE A 462 31.83 9.26 31.56
CA ILE A 462 32.24 9.05 30.17
C ILE A 462 33.75 8.91 30.02
N GLY A 463 34.53 9.05 31.09
CA GLY A 463 35.97 8.80 31.11
C GLY A 463 36.85 10.05 30.98
N PHE A 464 36.33 11.22 31.37
CA PHE A 464 37.04 12.51 31.46
C PHE A 464 36.77 13.19 32.80
N PRO A 465 37.79 13.61 33.56
CA PRO A 465 37.57 14.31 34.82
C PRO A 465 36.71 15.58 34.66
N ASP A 466 35.86 15.87 35.65
CA ASP A 466 34.98 17.05 35.70
C ASP A 466 35.68 18.40 35.47
N THR A 467 36.96 18.45 35.84
CA THR A 467 37.80 19.64 35.69
C THR A 467 38.28 19.89 34.26
N GLN A 468 38.12 18.93 33.35
CA GLN A 468 38.51 19.09 31.94
C GLN A 468 37.44 19.83 31.14
N PHE A 469 37.85 20.45 30.04
CA PHE A 469 36.91 20.95 29.04
C PHE A 469 36.18 19.81 28.33
N ILE A 470 34.94 20.06 27.92
CA ILE A 470 34.12 19.07 27.21
C ILE A 470 34.76 18.73 25.86
N ARG A 471 34.78 17.42 25.51
CA ARG A 471 35.37 16.89 24.28
C ARG A 471 34.34 16.83 23.14
N ASN A 472 34.75 17.19 21.92
CA ASN A 472 33.83 17.33 20.78
C ASN A 472 33.35 16.00 20.17
N GLN A 473 34.11 14.91 20.27
CA GLN A 473 33.88 13.64 19.54
C GLN A 473 32.94 12.65 20.26
N ILE A 474 32.19 13.12 21.25
CA ILE A 474 31.37 12.27 22.14
C ILE A 474 29.97 12.84 22.34
N ARG A 475 29.52 13.73 21.43
CA ARG A 475 28.23 14.40 21.53
C ARG A 475 27.08 13.39 21.70
N PRO A 476 26.21 13.53 22.71
CA PRO A 476 25.04 12.69 22.86
C PRO A 476 23.99 12.99 21.78
N THR A 477 23.24 11.97 21.37
CA THR A 477 22.18 12.07 20.36
C THR A 477 20.82 11.68 20.95
N LEU A 478 19.74 12.30 20.47
CA LEU A 478 18.37 12.04 20.91
C LEU A 478 17.49 11.48 19.78
N SER A 479 16.52 10.63 20.13
CA SER A 479 15.38 10.34 19.24
C SER A 479 14.44 11.55 19.22
N ALA A 480 13.59 11.70 18.20
CA ALA A 480 12.73 12.88 18.07
C ALA A 480 11.74 13.04 19.24
N ASN A 481 11.33 11.94 19.87
CA ASN A 481 10.49 11.95 21.08
C ASN A 481 11.30 12.08 22.39
N GLY A 482 12.62 12.17 22.31
CA GLY A 482 13.54 12.25 23.44
C GLY A 482 13.64 11.00 24.30
N ARG A 483 13.00 9.87 23.95
CA ARG A 483 13.02 8.63 24.75
C ARG A 483 14.40 7.99 24.79
N TYR A 484 15.07 7.94 23.64
CA TYR A 484 16.37 7.28 23.49
C TYR A 484 17.49 8.30 23.48
N VAL A 485 18.54 7.99 24.23
CA VAL A 485 19.78 8.77 24.24
C VAL A 485 20.92 7.85 23.83
N GLY A 486 21.54 8.12 22.70
CA GLY A 486 22.79 7.48 22.29
C GLY A 486 23.98 8.28 22.81
N PHE A 487 25.00 7.61 23.36
CA PHE A 487 26.18 8.27 23.90
C PHE A 487 27.40 7.36 23.88
N SER A 488 28.59 7.96 23.94
CA SER A 488 29.86 7.25 24.08
C SER A 488 30.33 7.28 25.54
N SER A 489 30.88 6.18 26.06
CA SER A 489 31.46 6.14 27.42
C SER A 489 32.59 5.12 27.51
N LYS A 490 33.51 5.32 28.48
CA LYS A 490 34.53 4.34 28.89
C LYS A 490 34.14 3.57 30.16
N ALA A 491 32.90 3.68 30.63
CA ALA A 491 32.50 3.12 31.91
C ALA A 491 32.09 1.65 31.76
N SER A 492 32.79 0.75 32.46
CA SER A 492 32.57 -0.71 32.39
C SER A 492 31.37 -1.23 33.20
N ASN A 493 30.53 -0.35 33.73
CA ASN A 493 29.52 -0.67 34.75
C ASN A 493 28.13 -0.10 34.43
N LEU A 494 27.93 0.37 33.20
CA LEU A 494 26.65 0.91 32.74
C LEU A 494 25.62 -0.18 32.41
N THR A 495 26.03 -1.43 32.28
CA THR A 495 25.14 -2.58 32.01
C THR A 495 25.39 -3.74 32.99
N PRO A 496 24.42 -4.65 33.20
CA PRO A 496 24.58 -5.81 34.10
C PRO A 496 25.52 -6.91 33.58
N GLY A 497 25.90 -6.88 32.30
CA GLY A 497 26.76 -7.89 31.67
C GLY A 497 28.26 -7.57 31.78
N PRO A 498 29.14 -8.47 31.33
CA PRO A 498 30.59 -8.23 31.31
C PRO A 498 30.92 -7.22 30.20
N ASP A 499 30.81 -5.94 30.55
CA ASP A 499 31.54 -4.88 29.89
C ASP A 499 32.96 -4.86 30.48
N THR A 500 33.96 -5.20 29.66
CA THR A 500 35.34 -5.41 30.12
C THR A 500 36.28 -4.26 29.72
N ASN A 501 35.75 -3.24 29.04
CA ASN A 501 36.50 -2.16 28.38
C ASN A 501 37.75 -2.63 27.59
N GLY A 502 37.78 -3.89 27.15
CA GLY A 502 38.98 -4.52 26.55
C GLY A 502 40.29 -4.44 27.33
N GLY A 503 40.29 -4.15 28.63
CA GLY A 503 41.50 -3.92 29.42
C GLY A 503 42.30 -2.64 29.02
N LEU A 504 41.86 -1.87 28.03
CA LEU A 504 42.45 -0.63 27.55
C LEU A 504 41.34 0.40 27.33
N ALA A 505 41.02 1.21 28.36
CA ALA A 505 40.14 2.40 28.40
C ALA A 505 39.65 3.01 27.05
N SER A 506 38.89 2.25 26.26
CA SER A 506 38.38 2.62 24.93
C SER A 506 36.92 3.06 25.05
N PHE A 507 36.45 3.86 24.08
CA PHE A 507 35.06 4.31 24.09
C PHE A 507 34.15 3.26 23.46
N ASP A 508 33.04 3.02 24.12
CA ASP A 508 31.94 2.20 23.67
C ASP A 508 30.69 3.05 23.41
N ILE A 509 29.81 2.54 22.54
CA ILE A 509 28.52 3.19 22.27
C ILE A 509 27.45 2.53 23.11
N PHE A 510 26.65 3.37 23.78
CA PHE A 510 25.52 2.94 24.60
C PHE A 510 24.24 3.63 24.15
N ILE A 511 23.10 2.98 24.42
CA ILE A 511 21.79 3.61 24.37
C ILE A 511 21.09 3.49 25.70
N ARG A 512 20.57 4.61 26.20
CA ARG A 512 19.63 4.68 27.32
C ARG A 512 18.22 4.77 26.78
N ASP A 513 17.35 3.86 27.21
CA ASP A 513 15.90 4.05 27.16
C ASP A 513 15.46 4.74 28.45
N ARG A 514 15.09 6.02 28.34
CA ARG A 514 14.66 6.82 29.50
C ARG A 514 13.32 6.39 30.08
N GLN A 515 12.47 5.73 29.30
CA GLN A 515 11.15 5.27 29.74
C GLN A 515 11.23 3.90 30.42
N ALA A 516 12.00 2.97 29.85
CA ALA A 516 12.27 1.66 30.47
C ALA A 516 13.31 1.74 31.60
N ASN A 517 14.05 2.85 31.68
CA ASN A 517 15.14 3.06 32.64
C ASN A 517 16.26 2.00 32.50
N THR A 518 16.57 1.62 31.26
CA THR A 518 17.57 0.59 30.91
C THR A 518 18.66 1.16 30.01
N THR A 519 19.91 0.73 30.22
CA THR A 519 21.06 1.02 29.34
C THR A 519 21.47 -0.25 28.61
N LYS A 520 21.76 -0.15 27.32
CA LYS A 520 22.27 -1.25 26.50
C LYS A 520 23.59 -0.85 25.84
N LEU A 521 24.60 -1.70 25.97
CA LEU A 521 25.85 -1.62 25.20
C LEU A 521 25.55 -1.95 23.74
N ILE A 522 25.98 -1.11 22.81
CA ILE A 522 25.76 -1.26 21.37
C ILE A 522 26.98 -1.91 20.72
N THR A 523 28.19 -1.54 21.11
CA THR A 523 29.46 -2.07 20.62
C THR A 523 29.80 -3.43 21.24
N MET A 524 28.93 -4.44 21.01
CA MET A 524 29.24 -5.83 21.35
C MET A 524 29.97 -6.51 20.20
N ASN A 525 30.96 -7.34 20.51
CA ASN A 525 31.58 -8.22 19.52
C ASN A 525 30.61 -9.31 19.02
N TYR A 526 30.99 -10.00 17.94
CA TYR A 526 30.17 -11.05 17.33
C TYR A 526 29.81 -12.21 18.29
N SER A 527 30.62 -12.44 19.34
CA SER A 527 30.33 -13.43 20.38
C SER A 527 29.39 -12.94 21.49
N GLY A 528 28.96 -11.68 21.46
CA GLY A 528 28.04 -11.10 22.43
C GLY A 528 28.70 -10.66 23.74
N THR A 529 30.02 -10.51 23.76
CA THR A 529 30.76 -9.82 24.83
C THR A 529 31.20 -8.44 24.33
N ASP A 530 31.73 -7.59 25.20
CA ASP A 530 32.37 -6.33 24.80
C ASP A 530 33.49 -6.57 23.74
N SER A 531 33.60 -5.66 22.77
CA SER A 531 34.65 -5.58 21.73
C SER A 531 36.00 -5.13 22.31
N GLY A 532 36.58 -5.98 23.14
CA GLY A 532 37.79 -5.66 23.89
C GLY A 532 39.13 -6.08 23.26
N GLY A 533 39.12 -6.84 22.16
CA GLY A 533 40.34 -7.51 21.66
C GLY A 533 41.16 -6.75 20.61
N GLY A 534 40.62 -5.65 20.06
CA GLY A 534 41.10 -5.07 18.79
C GLY A 534 41.86 -3.74 18.84
N GLY A 535 41.94 -3.06 20.00
CA GLY A 535 42.70 -1.80 20.14
C GLY A 535 42.09 -0.54 19.51
N GLY A 536 40.77 -0.50 19.26
CA GLY A 536 40.05 0.64 18.68
C GLY A 536 38.93 1.17 19.57
N ALA A 537 38.52 2.44 19.37
CA ALA A 537 37.43 3.10 20.11
C ALA A 537 36.27 3.48 19.16
N ALA A 538 35.06 3.60 19.71
CA ALA A 538 33.86 3.99 18.99
C ALA A 538 33.36 5.40 19.38
N PHE A 539 33.03 6.20 18.38
CA PHE A 539 32.70 7.62 18.54
C PHE A 539 31.48 8.03 17.72
N ASP A 540 30.99 9.23 18.02
CA ASP A 540 29.99 9.96 17.23
C ASP A 540 28.68 9.19 16.99
N PRO A 541 27.97 8.83 18.09
CA PRO A 541 26.68 8.17 17.97
C PRO A 541 25.66 9.11 17.32
N LEU A 542 24.98 8.62 16.29
CA LEU A 542 23.89 9.31 15.62
C LEU A 542 22.65 8.43 15.62
N LEU A 543 21.57 8.90 16.22
CA LEU A 543 20.33 8.14 16.33
C LEU A 543 19.34 8.55 15.23
N SER A 544 18.62 7.60 14.65
CA SER A 544 17.46 7.92 13.81
C SER A 544 16.37 8.59 14.63
N ALA A 545 15.58 9.46 14.00
CA ALA A 545 14.53 10.21 14.69
C ALA A 545 13.48 9.29 15.33
N ASP A 546 13.21 8.13 14.71
CA ASP A 546 12.32 7.10 15.25
C ASP A 546 12.95 6.22 16.34
N GLY A 547 14.23 6.39 16.65
CA GLY A 547 14.94 5.65 17.70
C GLY A 547 15.14 4.16 17.38
N LYS A 548 15.10 3.77 16.10
CA LYS A 548 15.28 2.37 15.67
C LYS A 548 16.70 2.02 15.27
N LEU A 549 17.46 2.99 14.75
CA LEU A 549 18.82 2.80 14.28
C LEU A 549 19.78 3.74 15.01
N ILE A 550 20.95 3.23 15.37
CA ILE A 550 22.09 4.05 15.79
C ILE A 550 23.26 3.81 14.86
N PHE A 551 23.87 4.89 14.41
CA PHE A 551 25.06 4.91 13.58
C PHE A 551 26.23 5.39 14.42
N PHE A 552 27.42 4.88 14.16
CA PHE A 552 28.63 5.30 14.86
C PHE A 552 29.86 4.95 14.02
N SER A 553 30.96 5.62 14.31
CA SER A 553 32.27 5.25 13.77
C SER A 553 33.02 4.37 14.77
N SER A 554 33.78 3.39 14.29
CA SER A 554 34.64 2.60 15.17
C SER A 554 35.84 2.02 14.42
N ALA A 555 36.98 1.93 15.10
CA ALA A 555 38.16 1.19 14.63
C ALA A 555 38.29 -0.21 15.26
N MET A 556 37.28 -0.66 16.01
CA MET A 556 37.26 -1.97 16.65
C MET A 556 37.16 -3.08 15.59
N SER A 557 38.08 -4.05 15.66
CA SER A 557 38.23 -5.11 14.65
C SER A 557 37.34 -6.33 14.86
N ASP A 558 36.55 -6.38 15.92
CA ASP A 558 35.78 -7.55 16.36
C ASP A 558 34.26 -7.29 16.51
N LEU A 559 33.79 -6.07 16.19
CA LEU A 559 32.36 -5.72 16.12
C LEU A 559 31.61 -6.57 15.10
N VAL A 560 32.26 -6.88 13.98
CA VAL A 560 31.79 -7.79 12.93
C VAL A 560 32.89 -8.80 12.66
N GLY A 561 32.56 -10.01 12.18
CA GLY A 561 33.53 -11.11 11.98
C GLY A 561 34.60 -10.91 10.90
N PHE A 562 35.07 -9.67 10.66
CA PHE A 562 36.06 -9.30 9.66
C PHE A 562 37.18 -8.46 10.29
N THR A 563 38.44 -8.77 9.95
CA THR A 563 39.64 -8.31 10.65
C THR A 563 40.52 -7.36 9.82
N ASP A 564 40.17 -6.08 9.70
CA ASP A 564 41.11 -5.05 9.22
C ASP A 564 41.35 -3.98 10.32
N SER A 565 42.11 -4.39 11.32
CA SER A 565 42.36 -3.67 12.58
C SER A 565 43.28 -2.43 12.45
N SER A 566 42.96 -1.44 11.62
CA SER A 566 43.71 -0.16 11.62
C SER A 566 43.00 1.06 11.03
N VAL A 567 41.76 0.91 10.55
CA VAL A 567 40.99 1.99 9.90
C VAL A 567 39.62 2.10 10.56
N GLY A 568 39.18 3.33 10.86
CA GLY A 568 37.83 3.57 11.38
C GLY A 568 36.76 3.35 10.30
N ASP A 569 35.78 2.50 10.59
CA ASP A 569 34.63 2.20 9.74
C ASP A 569 33.33 2.79 10.29
N LEU A 570 32.30 2.83 9.45
CA LEU A 570 30.93 3.18 9.85
C LEU A 570 30.09 1.93 10.11
N PHE A 571 29.39 1.97 11.24
CA PHE A 571 28.55 0.90 11.73
C PHE A 571 27.13 1.38 12.02
N VAL A 572 26.16 0.47 11.88
CA VAL A 572 24.76 0.66 12.28
C VAL A 572 24.37 -0.51 13.15
N SER A 573 23.60 -0.19 14.18
CA SER A 573 22.85 -1.15 14.95
C SER A 573 21.35 -0.91 14.80
N SER A 574 20.62 -1.97 14.44
CA SER A 574 19.17 -1.95 14.21
C SER A 574 18.35 -2.66 15.29
N ASN A 575 19.01 -3.24 16.30
CA ASN A 575 18.36 -3.98 17.40
C ASN A 575 18.40 -3.19 18.71
N LEU A 576 17.98 -1.92 18.62
CA LEU A 576 17.84 -1.05 19.78
C LEU A 576 16.71 -1.55 20.69
N PRO A 577 16.78 -1.34 22.02
CA PRO A 577 15.66 -1.68 22.89
C PRO A 577 14.43 -0.92 22.41
N GLN A 578 13.50 -1.55 21.70
CA GLN A 578 12.23 -0.94 21.34
C GLN A 578 11.26 -1.09 22.53
N PRO A 579 10.34 -0.15 22.80
CA PRO A 579 9.19 -0.49 23.63
C PRO A 579 8.56 -1.75 23.11
N ASP A 580 8.19 -2.62 24.04
CA ASP A 580 7.31 -3.72 23.69
C ASP A 580 6.02 -3.16 23.11
N GLN A 581 5.67 -3.67 21.93
CA GLN A 581 4.58 -3.15 21.13
C GLN A 581 3.33 -3.97 21.37
N VAL A 582 2.25 -3.31 21.79
CA VAL A 582 0.94 -3.94 21.85
C VAL A 582 0.22 -3.78 20.51
N ARG A 583 -0.29 -4.88 19.96
CA ARG A 583 -0.94 -4.90 18.64
C ARG A 583 -2.02 -5.98 18.57
N PHE A 584 -2.88 -5.92 17.56
CA PHE A 584 -3.74 -7.06 17.26
C PHE A 584 -2.92 -8.24 16.76
N LYS A 585 -3.33 -9.45 17.14
CA LYS A 585 -2.69 -10.70 16.71
C LYS A 585 -2.82 -10.92 15.20
N VAL A 586 -3.96 -10.50 14.65
CA VAL A 586 -4.29 -10.56 13.22
C VAL A 586 -4.98 -9.26 12.82
N ALA A 587 -4.81 -8.84 11.57
CA ALA A 587 -5.45 -7.62 11.05
C ALA A 587 -6.93 -7.84 10.70
N VAL A 588 -7.34 -9.07 10.40
CA VAL A 588 -8.73 -9.43 10.08
C VAL A 588 -9.09 -10.73 10.81
N THR A 589 -10.23 -10.73 11.50
CA THR A 589 -10.86 -11.92 12.07
C THR A 589 -12.17 -12.18 11.35
N ASN A 590 -12.33 -13.35 10.73
CA ASN A 590 -13.60 -13.74 10.12
C ASN A 590 -14.48 -14.43 11.17
N VAL A 591 -15.77 -14.12 11.18
CA VAL A 591 -16.76 -14.73 12.06
C VAL A 591 -18.04 -14.94 11.26
N ASN A 592 -18.73 -16.07 11.46
CA ASN A 592 -20.07 -16.25 10.93
C ASN A 592 -21.05 -15.38 11.71
N GLU A 593 -22.08 -14.89 11.03
CA GLU A 593 -23.16 -14.12 11.65
C GLU A 593 -23.85 -14.90 12.78
N SER A 594 -24.11 -16.18 12.55
CA SER A 594 -24.67 -17.11 13.55
C SER A 594 -23.77 -17.44 14.76
N ALA A 595 -22.52 -16.98 14.79
CA ALA A 595 -21.57 -17.32 15.86
C ALA A 595 -21.87 -16.62 17.19
N GLY A 596 -22.70 -15.57 17.20
CA GLY A 596 -23.12 -14.78 18.36
C GLY A 596 -22.03 -13.89 18.98
N THR A 597 -20.75 -14.26 18.88
CA THR A 597 -19.62 -13.40 19.30
C THR A 597 -18.38 -13.59 18.44
N ALA A 598 -17.66 -12.50 18.21
CA ALA A 598 -16.31 -12.50 17.64
C ALA A 598 -15.27 -12.30 18.74
N THR A 599 -14.25 -13.15 18.79
CA THR A 599 -13.13 -13.00 19.74
C THR A 599 -11.96 -12.29 19.07
N VAL A 600 -11.46 -11.23 19.70
CA VAL A 600 -10.31 -10.45 19.23
C VAL A 600 -9.13 -10.64 20.19
N SER A 601 -7.98 -11.05 19.65
CA SER A 601 -6.72 -11.21 20.39
C SER A 601 -5.82 -9.99 20.24
N VAL A 602 -5.30 -9.50 21.35
CA VAL A 602 -4.28 -8.46 21.44
C VAL A 602 -3.03 -9.05 22.07
N VAL A 603 -1.89 -8.89 21.40
CA VAL A 603 -0.60 -9.46 21.82
C VAL A 603 0.39 -8.37 22.23
N LEU A 604 1.20 -8.70 23.20
CA LEU A 604 2.36 -7.96 23.67
C LEU A 604 3.57 -8.91 23.62
N PRO A 605 4.33 -8.93 22.51
CA PRO A 605 5.45 -9.86 22.30
C PRO A 605 6.67 -9.42 23.14
N GLY A 606 6.53 -9.50 24.45
CA GLY A 606 7.52 -9.05 25.43
C GLY A 606 6.89 -9.00 26.83
N ALA A 607 7.17 -10.03 27.64
CA ALA A 607 6.64 -10.14 29.00
C ALA A 607 7.13 -8.96 29.86
N GLN A 608 6.22 -8.08 30.26
CA GLN A 608 6.55 -6.97 31.15
C GLN A 608 6.67 -7.45 32.59
N LEU A 609 7.62 -6.88 33.34
CA LEU A 609 7.74 -7.13 34.79
C LEU A 609 6.82 -6.23 35.62
N VAL A 610 6.18 -5.24 34.99
CA VAL A 610 5.20 -4.32 35.58
C VAL A 610 3.86 -4.42 34.84
N PRO A 611 2.72 -4.13 35.50
CA PRO A 611 1.43 -4.09 34.81
C PRO A 611 1.36 -3.00 33.73
N VAL A 612 0.73 -3.31 32.60
CA VAL A 612 0.50 -2.36 31.50
C VAL A 612 -0.96 -2.39 31.03
N SER A 613 -1.43 -1.31 30.42
CA SER A 613 -2.81 -1.23 29.95
C SER A 613 -2.95 -0.63 28.56
N ILE A 614 -4.00 -1.05 27.86
CA ILE A 614 -4.36 -0.56 26.52
C ILE A 614 -5.89 -0.47 26.39
N ASN A 615 -6.39 0.59 25.77
CA ASN A 615 -7.81 0.74 25.48
C ASN A 615 -8.15 0.18 24.10
N PHE A 616 -9.38 -0.30 23.94
CA PHE A 616 -9.92 -0.68 22.64
C PHE A 616 -11.34 -0.11 22.46
N ASN A 617 -11.72 0.13 21.21
CA ASN A 617 -13.10 0.43 20.84
C ASN A 617 -13.44 -0.13 19.44
N THR A 618 -14.73 -0.37 19.22
CA THR A 618 -15.30 -0.68 17.90
C THR A 618 -15.94 0.56 17.27
N THR A 619 -15.82 0.70 15.97
CA THR A 619 -16.55 1.67 15.14
C THR A 619 -17.11 0.98 13.90
N ASN A 620 -18.21 1.50 13.35
CA ASN A 620 -18.81 0.95 12.14
C ASN A 620 -17.78 0.88 10.99
N GLY A 621 -17.81 -0.23 10.25
CA GLY A 621 -17.19 -0.34 8.93
C GLY A 621 -18.30 -0.30 7.90
N THR A 622 -18.55 -1.44 7.23
CA THR A 622 -19.80 -1.65 6.50
C THR A 622 -20.92 -2.12 7.42
N ALA A 623 -20.59 -2.88 8.47
CA ALA A 623 -21.53 -3.25 9.52
C ALA A 623 -21.85 -2.03 10.42
N VAL A 624 -23.11 -1.94 10.83
CA VAL A 624 -23.74 -0.90 11.64
C VAL A 624 -24.05 -1.43 13.05
N SER A 625 -23.56 -0.71 14.07
CA SER A 625 -23.90 -1.04 15.44
C SER A 625 -25.42 -0.95 15.68
N GLY A 626 -25.99 -1.98 16.29
CA GLY A 626 -27.40 -2.08 16.65
C GLY A 626 -28.23 -2.92 15.67
N SER A 627 -27.79 -3.11 14.43
CA SER A 627 -28.33 -4.09 13.50
C SER A 627 -27.47 -5.35 13.48
N ASP A 628 -26.16 -5.20 13.24
CA ASP A 628 -25.31 -6.36 12.88
C ASP A 628 -24.34 -6.73 14.03
N TYR A 629 -24.07 -5.76 14.93
CA TYR A 629 -23.25 -5.98 16.11
C TYR A 629 -23.55 -5.00 17.25
N VAL A 630 -23.06 -5.30 18.46
CA VAL A 630 -23.14 -4.39 19.61
C VAL A 630 -21.81 -3.65 19.80
N ALA A 631 -21.83 -2.31 19.71
CA ALA A 631 -20.65 -1.48 19.97
C ALA A 631 -20.00 -1.80 21.33
N THR A 632 -18.70 -2.12 21.29
CA THR A 632 -17.94 -2.57 22.46
C THR A 632 -16.68 -1.71 22.62
N SER A 633 -16.38 -1.32 23.86
CA SER A 633 -15.15 -0.61 24.21
C SER A 633 -14.70 -0.99 25.62
N GLY A 634 -13.40 -0.89 25.90
CA GLY A 634 -12.88 -1.17 27.23
C GLY A 634 -11.37 -0.99 27.34
N THR A 635 -10.83 -1.47 28.46
CA THR A 635 -9.39 -1.47 28.76
C THR A 635 -8.92 -2.89 29.04
N LEU A 636 -7.87 -3.32 28.34
CA LEU A 636 -7.16 -4.57 28.62
C LEU A 636 -5.99 -4.26 29.56
N ASN A 637 -5.96 -4.96 30.69
CA ASN A 637 -4.87 -4.88 31.65
C ASN A 637 -4.02 -6.15 31.57
N PHE A 638 -2.75 -6.02 31.21
CA PHE A 638 -1.77 -7.08 31.21
C PHE A 638 -1.03 -7.05 32.55
N GLY A 639 -1.13 -8.13 33.32
CA GLY A 639 -0.32 -8.36 34.51
C GLY A 639 1.13 -8.71 34.15
N PRO A 640 2.03 -8.74 35.15
CA PRO A 640 3.42 -9.10 34.92
C PRO A 640 3.54 -10.48 34.26
N GLY A 641 4.29 -10.56 33.16
CA GLY A 641 4.51 -11.79 32.39
C GLY A 641 3.47 -12.11 31.32
N GLU A 642 2.32 -11.44 31.31
CA GLU A 642 1.26 -11.72 30.33
C GLU A 642 1.59 -11.14 28.96
N THR A 643 1.39 -11.94 27.90
CA THR A 643 1.74 -11.58 26.52
C THR A 643 0.55 -11.60 25.55
N GLU A 644 -0.63 -12.04 25.99
CA GLU A 644 -1.85 -12.04 25.19
C GLU A 644 -3.08 -11.79 26.07
N LYS A 645 -4.01 -10.98 25.58
CA LYS A 645 -5.35 -10.77 26.14
C LYS A 645 -6.38 -10.85 25.02
N THR A 646 -7.60 -11.19 25.38
CA THR A 646 -8.74 -11.23 24.46
C THR A 646 -9.89 -10.40 24.98
N PHE A 647 -10.75 -9.94 24.07
CA PHE A 647 -12.09 -9.45 24.36
C PHE A 647 -13.05 -9.96 23.28
N THR A 648 -14.34 -9.86 23.55
CA THR A 648 -15.39 -10.27 22.61
C THR A 648 -16.20 -9.08 22.13
N VAL A 649 -16.69 -9.18 20.90
CA VAL A 649 -17.69 -8.28 20.32
C VAL A 649 -18.92 -9.14 20.02
N SER A 650 -20.12 -8.71 20.44
CA SER A 650 -21.35 -9.47 20.17
C SER A 650 -21.80 -9.24 18.73
N ILE A 651 -22.06 -10.33 18.01
CA ILE A 651 -22.59 -10.34 16.66
C ILE A 651 -24.10 -10.60 16.76
N LEU A 652 -24.89 -9.85 16.02
CA LEU A 652 -26.35 -9.96 16.01
C LEU A 652 -26.73 -10.78 14.78
N ASP A 653 -27.37 -11.92 15.03
CA ASP A 653 -27.79 -12.87 14.01
C ASP A 653 -29.24 -12.56 13.60
N ASP A 654 -29.52 -12.51 12.30
CA ASP A 654 -30.88 -12.34 11.79
C ASP A 654 -31.25 -13.37 10.69
N SER A 655 -32.14 -13.04 9.76
CA SER A 655 -32.57 -13.98 8.69
C SER A 655 -32.55 -13.33 7.31
N VAL A 656 -32.04 -12.11 7.22
CA VAL A 656 -31.86 -11.37 5.99
C VAL A 656 -30.55 -11.82 5.38
N ILE A 657 -30.59 -12.17 4.10
CA ILE A 657 -29.37 -12.58 3.39
C ILE A 657 -28.63 -11.32 2.90
N GLU A 658 -27.44 -11.07 3.45
CA GLU A 658 -26.65 -9.86 3.28
C GLU A 658 -25.28 -10.14 2.65
N THR A 659 -24.51 -9.11 2.29
CA THR A 659 -23.11 -9.29 1.84
C THR A 659 -22.18 -9.27 3.03
N ASP A 660 -21.04 -9.96 2.99
CA ASP A 660 -20.05 -9.90 4.07
C ASP A 660 -19.74 -8.46 4.52
N GLU A 661 -19.79 -8.24 5.82
CA GLU A 661 -19.64 -6.92 6.41
C GLU A 661 -18.44 -6.82 7.34
N THR A 662 -18.10 -5.59 7.75
CA THR A 662 -16.91 -5.34 8.56
C THR A 662 -17.17 -4.39 9.72
N ILE A 663 -16.64 -4.75 10.89
CA ILE A 663 -16.50 -3.89 12.07
C ILE A 663 -15.05 -3.43 12.16
N VAL A 664 -14.79 -2.14 12.40
CA VAL A 664 -13.43 -1.63 12.63
C VAL A 664 -13.14 -1.60 14.14
N VAL A 665 -11.96 -2.09 14.53
CA VAL A 665 -11.52 -2.18 15.92
C VAL A 665 -10.19 -1.46 16.09
N ARG A 666 -10.05 -0.58 17.08
CA ARG A 666 -8.86 0.26 17.27
C ARG A 666 -8.28 0.13 18.66
N LEU A 667 -6.95 0.08 18.77
CA LEU A 667 -6.23 0.22 20.02
C LEU A 667 -5.86 1.70 20.28
N SER A 668 -5.88 2.13 21.54
CA SER A 668 -5.50 3.48 21.94
C SER A 668 -5.06 3.54 23.40
N GLY A 669 -4.44 4.65 23.82
CA GLY A 669 -4.14 4.89 25.24
C GLY A 669 -3.17 3.88 25.88
N ALA A 670 -2.12 3.47 25.15
CA ALA A 670 -1.08 2.59 25.68
C ALA A 670 -0.39 3.22 26.90
N ALA A 671 -0.32 2.50 28.02
CA ALA A 671 0.27 2.96 29.27
C ALA A 671 1.20 1.90 29.88
N GLY A 672 2.15 2.34 30.73
CA GLY A 672 3.07 1.44 31.44
C GLY A 672 4.34 1.07 30.67
N GLY A 673 4.79 1.89 29.71
CA GLY A 673 6.09 1.70 29.02
C GLY A 673 6.00 1.14 27.60
N ILE A 674 4.84 0.60 27.23
CA ILE A 674 4.53 0.03 25.91
C ILE A 674 4.10 1.11 24.91
N VAL A 675 4.15 0.77 23.61
CA VAL A 675 3.59 1.59 22.52
C VAL A 675 2.69 0.76 21.62
N LEU A 676 1.89 1.42 20.77
CA LEU A 676 1.12 0.74 19.73
C LEU A 676 2.06 0.16 18.66
N GLY A 677 1.86 -1.11 18.34
CA GLY A 677 2.47 -1.76 17.17
C GLY A 677 1.47 -1.94 16.04
N GLU A 678 1.99 -2.29 14.87
CA GLU A 678 1.16 -2.64 13.71
C GLU A 678 0.86 -4.14 13.67
N PRO A 679 -0.42 -4.56 13.48
CA PRO A 679 -1.59 -3.71 13.26
C PRO A 679 -2.18 -3.12 14.57
N SER A 680 -2.35 -1.79 14.62
CA SER A 680 -3.03 -1.07 15.71
C SER A 680 -4.53 -0.86 15.45
N VAL A 681 -4.95 -1.15 14.23
CA VAL A 681 -6.34 -1.21 13.75
C VAL A 681 -6.57 -2.58 13.12
N ALA A 682 -7.66 -3.23 13.47
CA ALA A 682 -8.09 -4.51 12.89
C ALA A 682 -9.55 -4.43 12.43
N ALA A 683 -9.95 -5.41 11.63
CA ALA A 683 -11.33 -5.60 11.22
C ALA A 683 -11.88 -6.95 11.72
N ILE A 684 -13.13 -6.97 12.14
CA ILE A 684 -13.90 -8.21 12.24
C ILE A 684 -14.75 -8.27 10.99
N LYS A 685 -14.62 -9.33 10.21
CA LYS A 685 -15.44 -9.57 9.02
C LYS A 685 -16.57 -10.52 9.39
N ILE A 686 -17.80 -10.03 9.38
CA ILE A 686 -19.01 -10.83 9.56
C ILE A 686 -19.31 -11.49 8.21
N VAL A 687 -19.45 -12.80 8.22
CA VAL A 687 -19.78 -13.62 7.05
C VAL A 687 -21.20 -14.12 7.25
N ASP A 688 -22.09 -13.61 6.41
CA ASP A 688 -23.48 -14.08 6.27
C ASP A 688 -23.47 -15.58 5.91
N ASP A 689 -24.17 -16.38 6.72
CA ASP A 689 -24.19 -17.84 6.60
C ASP A 689 -25.58 -18.44 6.34
N GLU A 690 -26.51 -17.59 5.92
CA GLU A 690 -27.87 -17.91 5.49
C GLU A 690 -27.84 -18.67 4.14
N PRO A 691 -28.71 -19.68 3.96
CA PRO A 691 -28.84 -20.36 2.68
C PRO A 691 -29.44 -19.41 1.61
N PRO A 692 -29.00 -19.49 0.33
CA PRO A 692 -29.56 -18.67 -0.74
C PRO A 692 -31.06 -18.95 -0.95
N PRO A 693 -31.86 -17.95 -1.36
CA PRO A 693 -33.29 -18.13 -1.59
C PRO A 693 -33.54 -19.07 -2.79
N SER A 694 -34.74 -19.64 -2.85
CA SER A 694 -35.18 -20.50 -3.96
C SER A 694 -36.22 -19.82 -4.83
N LEU A 695 -36.09 -19.98 -6.15
CA LEU A 695 -36.96 -19.43 -7.20
C LEU A 695 -38.07 -20.42 -7.56
N ARG A 696 -39.25 -19.87 -7.86
CA ARG A 696 -40.41 -20.56 -8.43
C ARG A 696 -41.08 -19.71 -9.49
N ILE A 697 -41.77 -20.34 -10.43
CA ILE A 697 -42.57 -19.71 -11.49
C ILE A 697 -43.98 -20.30 -11.48
N SER A 698 -45.00 -19.48 -11.74
CA SER A 698 -46.40 -19.95 -11.80
C SER A 698 -46.82 -20.38 -13.21
N ASP A 699 -47.79 -21.28 -13.28
CA ASP A 699 -48.53 -21.57 -14.52
C ASP A 699 -49.55 -20.48 -14.85
N VAL A 700 -49.89 -20.35 -16.13
CA VAL A 700 -50.81 -19.34 -16.67
C VAL A 700 -51.72 -19.96 -17.73
N THR A 701 -52.98 -19.55 -17.74
CA THR A 701 -53.89 -19.81 -18.84
C THR A 701 -54.28 -18.48 -19.47
N THR A 702 -54.19 -18.37 -20.80
CA THR A 702 -54.54 -17.17 -21.57
C THR A 702 -55.33 -17.54 -22.82
N HIS A 703 -55.98 -16.56 -23.43
CA HIS A 703 -56.59 -16.71 -24.76
C HIS A 703 -55.57 -16.29 -25.83
N GLU A 704 -55.71 -16.86 -27.02
CA GLU A 704 -54.89 -16.59 -28.20
C GLU A 704 -55.18 -15.20 -28.78
N GLY A 705 -56.47 -14.92 -29.01
CA GLY A 705 -57.02 -13.69 -29.57
C GLY A 705 -56.99 -13.67 -31.10
N ASP A 706 -57.86 -12.86 -31.71
CA ASP A 706 -58.07 -12.83 -33.17
C ASP A 706 -56.91 -12.20 -34.01
N SER A 707 -56.02 -11.43 -33.37
CA SER A 707 -54.89 -10.77 -34.04
C SER A 707 -53.89 -10.12 -33.08
N GLY A 708 -52.62 -10.08 -33.48
CA GLY A 708 -51.58 -9.33 -32.76
C GLY A 708 -50.93 -10.15 -31.64
N GLN A 709 -50.38 -9.48 -30.63
CA GLN A 709 -49.73 -10.14 -29.50
C GLN A 709 -50.53 -9.93 -28.22
N PHE A 710 -50.85 -11.01 -27.51
CA PHE A 710 -51.62 -10.96 -26.26
C PHE A 710 -50.75 -11.40 -25.05
N PRO A 711 -50.74 -10.65 -23.93
CA PRO A 711 -49.79 -10.90 -22.86
C PRO A 711 -50.21 -12.07 -21.94
N ALA A 712 -49.33 -13.06 -21.79
CA ALA A 712 -49.39 -14.09 -20.76
C ALA A 712 -48.50 -13.68 -19.56
N GLN A 713 -49.14 -13.34 -18.43
CA GLN A 713 -48.45 -12.83 -17.22
C GLN A 713 -48.30 -13.91 -16.14
N PHE A 714 -47.07 -14.32 -15.85
CA PHE A 714 -46.76 -15.27 -14.77
C PHE A 714 -45.98 -14.60 -13.65
N LYS A 715 -46.08 -15.18 -12.46
CA LYS A 715 -45.40 -14.73 -11.25
C LYS A 715 -44.12 -15.54 -11.04
N VAL A 716 -43.01 -14.85 -10.89
CA VAL A 716 -41.72 -15.43 -10.44
C VAL A 716 -41.48 -14.99 -8.99
N SER A 717 -41.23 -15.92 -8.09
CA SER A 717 -41.11 -15.65 -6.64
C SER A 717 -39.86 -16.25 -5.99
N LEU A 718 -39.33 -15.58 -4.97
CA LEU A 718 -38.27 -16.03 -4.06
C LEU A 718 -38.86 -16.54 -2.74
N SER A 719 -38.21 -17.54 -2.13
CA SER A 719 -38.63 -18.11 -0.83
C SER A 719 -38.34 -17.21 0.38
N ALA A 720 -37.43 -16.25 0.25
CA ALA A 720 -37.05 -15.32 1.31
C ALA A 720 -36.54 -14.00 0.69
N PRO A 721 -36.67 -12.86 1.39
CA PRO A 721 -36.04 -11.61 0.97
C PRO A 721 -34.51 -11.72 1.05
N THR A 722 -33.81 -10.99 0.20
CA THR A 722 -32.34 -10.89 0.21
C THR A 722 -31.90 -9.49 -0.21
N GLN A 723 -30.81 -8.98 0.38
CA GLN A 723 -30.18 -7.73 -0.03
C GLN A 723 -29.19 -7.94 -1.19
N ARG A 724 -28.83 -9.19 -1.49
CA ARG A 724 -28.02 -9.55 -2.66
C ARG A 724 -28.88 -9.47 -3.92
N GLY A 725 -28.32 -8.96 -5.01
CA GLY A 725 -29.02 -8.97 -6.31
C GLY A 725 -29.24 -10.40 -6.82
N VAL A 726 -30.49 -10.76 -7.12
CA VAL A 726 -30.87 -12.07 -7.67
C VAL A 726 -31.33 -11.92 -9.11
N SER A 727 -30.82 -12.77 -9.99
CA SER A 727 -31.27 -12.84 -11.38
C SER A 727 -31.43 -14.27 -11.88
N VAL A 728 -32.28 -14.43 -12.89
CA VAL A 728 -32.56 -15.72 -13.54
C VAL A 728 -32.92 -15.50 -15.00
N VAL A 729 -32.54 -16.44 -15.87
CA VAL A 729 -32.88 -16.43 -17.30
C VAL A 729 -34.13 -17.24 -17.53
N LEU A 730 -35.11 -16.65 -18.20
CA LEU A 730 -36.34 -17.31 -18.62
C LEU A 730 -36.26 -17.56 -20.12
N THR A 731 -36.54 -18.78 -20.55
CA THR A 731 -36.56 -19.14 -21.98
C THR A 731 -37.85 -19.87 -22.33
N THR A 732 -38.52 -19.41 -23.37
CA THR A 732 -39.71 -20.09 -23.92
C THR A 732 -39.30 -21.38 -24.62
N GLN A 733 -40.07 -22.44 -24.45
CA GLN A 733 -39.90 -23.72 -25.13
C GLN A 733 -41.25 -24.16 -25.73
N PRO A 734 -41.30 -24.55 -27.01
CA PRO A 734 -42.50 -25.12 -27.62
C PRO A 734 -43.01 -26.36 -26.85
N GLY A 735 -44.33 -26.45 -26.72
CA GLY A 735 -45.05 -27.64 -26.23
C GLY A 735 -45.87 -28.25 -27.36
N THR A 736 -47.20 -28.19 -27.26
CA THR A 736 -48.08 -28.40 -28.42
C THR A 736 -48.17 -27.15 -29.30
N ALA A 737 -48.00 -25.97 -28.70
CA ALA A 737 -47.89 -24.71 -29.41
C ALA A 737 -46.52 -24.57 -30.11
N THR A 738 -46.55 -23.97 -31.29
CA THR A 738 -45.47 -23.67 -32.23
C THR A 738 -44.91 -22.26 -32.02
N SER A 739 -43.59 -22.15 -31.87
CA SER A 739 -42.95 -20.85 -31.68
C SER A 739 -43.02 -19.97 -32.93
N ASN A 740 -43.35 -18.70 -32.69
CA ASN A 740 -43.58 -17.64 -33.66
C ASN A 740 -44.76 -17.88 -34.61
N VAL A 741 -45.61 -18.86 -34.29
CA VAL A 741 -46.95 -19.00 -34.84
C VAL A 741 -47.94 -18.66 -33.73
N ASP A 742 -47.85 -19.36 -32.59
CA ASP A 742 -48.86 -19.25 -31.51
C ASP A 742 -48.33 -18.47 -30.29
N PHE A 743 -47.00 -18.36 -30.17
CA PHE A 743 -46.35 -17.53 -29.14
C PHE A 743 -45.00 -16.95 -29.60
N VAL A 744 -44.61 -15.81 -29.05
CA VAL A 744 -43.32 -15.17 -29.34
C VAL A 744 -42.18 -15.92 -28.64
N GLY A 745 -41.30 -16.54 -29.43
CA GLY A 745 -40.13 -17.23 -28.89
C GLY A 745 -39.04 -16.27 -28.41
N GLY A 746 -38.37 -16.60 -27.30
CA GLY A 746 -37.21 -15.83 -26.85
C GLY A 746 -36.70 -16.17 -25.45
N SER A 747 -35.76 -15.35 -24.99
CA SER A 747 -35.21 -15.40 -23.64
C SER A 747 -35.15 -14.00 -23.01
N ILE A 748 -35.44 -13.90 -21.72
CA ILE A 748 -35.36 -12.66 -20.95
C ILE A 748 -34.64 -12.89 -19.62
N VAL A 749 -33.85 -11.92 -19.17
CA VAL A 749 -33.23 -11.92 -17.83
C VAL A 749 -34.13 -11.17 -16.87
N VAL A 750 -34.55 -11.84 -15.80
CA VAL A 750 -35.36 -11.26 -14.72
C VAL A 750 -34.43 -10.92 -13.56
N ASN A 751 -34.55 -9.71 -13.02
CA ASN A 751 -33.75 -9.22 -11.90
C ASN A 751 -34.67 -8.79 -10.75
N PHE A 752 -34.46 -9.34 -9.56
CA PHE A 752 -35.13 -8.92 -8.33
C PHE A 752 -34.38 -7.75 -7.70
N ALA A 753 -35.11 -6.70 -7.30
CA ALA A 753 -34.55 -5.63 -6.49
C ALA A 753 -34.25 -6.13 -5.05
N PRO A 754 -33.32 -5.51 -4.31
CA PRO A 754 -33.06 -5.87 -2.92
C PRO A 754 -34.35 -5.87 -2.07
N GLY A 755 -34.57 -6.94 -1.31
CA GLY A 755 -35.76 -7.17 -0.49
C GLY A 755 -37.03 -7.58 -1.27
N GLN A 756 -37.03 -7.56 -2.60
CA GLN A 756 -38.17 -7.96 -3.42
C GLN A 756 -38.27 -9.48 -3.51
N THR A 757 -39.43 -10.05 -3.18
CA THR A 757 -39.66 -11.50 -3.24
C THR A 757 -40.49 -11.93 -4.44
N GLU A 758 -41.10 -11.02 -5.19
CA GLU A 758 -42.05 -11.35 -6.26
C GLU A 758 -41.96 -10.39 -7.44
N LEU A 759 -42.05 -10.93 -8.66
CA LEU A 759 -42.10 -10.20 -9.93
C LEU A 759 -43.15 -10.80 -10.87
N LEU A 760 -43.86 -9.92 -11.58
CA LEU A 760 -44.70 -10.31 -12.70
C LEU A 760 -43.91 -10.15 -13.99
N VAL A 761 -43.90 -11.20 -14.81
CA VAL A 761 -43.19 -11.23 -16.09
C VAL A 761 -44.19 -11.59 -17.19
N SER A 762 -44.12 -10.90 -18.32
CA SER A 762 -45.00 -11.12 -19.47
C SER A 762 -44.26 -11.81 -20.60
N THR A 763 -44.89 -12.84 -21.16
CA THR A 763 -44.62 -13.33 -22.52
C THR A 763 -45.84 -13.05 -23.39
N TYR A 764 -45.78 -13.36 -24.69
CA TYR A 764 -46.84 -13.00 -25.61
C TYR A 764 -47.26 -14.20 -26.46
N THR A 765 -48.56 -14.49 -26.47
CA THR A 765 -49.19 -15.32 -27.51
C THR A 765 -49.36 -14.49 -28.78
N ILE A 766 -49.50 -15.15 -29.92
CA ILE A 766 -49.71 -14.53 -31.22
C ILE A 766 -51.09 -14.97 -31.69
N GLY A 767 -51.98 -14.00 -31.89
CA GLY A 767 -53.34 -14.26 -32.29
C GLY A 767 -53.53 -14.37 -33.79
N ASP A 768 -54.38 -15.30 -34.24
CA ASP A 768 -54.85 -15.38 -35.63
C ASP A 768 -56.33 -15.78 -35.76
N PHE A 769 -56.74 -16.48 -36.82
CA PHE A 769 -58.14 -16.88 -37.07
C PHE A 769 -58.28 -18.39 -37.32
N ALA A 770 -57.25 -19.17 -37.02
CA ALA A 770 -57.19 -20.59 -37.26
C ALA A 770 -57.75 -21.36 -36.06
N VAL A 771 -58.70 -22.27 -36.33
CA VAL A 771 -59.22 -23.16 -35.28
C VAL A 771 -58.23 -24.31 -35.07
N GLU A 772 -57.39 -24.16 -34.05
CA GLU A 772 -56.25 -25.04 -33.75
C GLU A 772 -56.41 -25.82 -32.43
N GLY A 773 -57.40 -25.45 -31.60
CA GLY A 773 -57.70 -26.08 -30.31
C GLY A 773 -56.81 -25.57 -29.16
N THR A 774 -56.97 -26.12 -27.96
CA THR A 774 -56.15 -25.70 -26.80
C THR A 774 -54.73 -26.22 -26.91
N GLU A 775 -53.76 -25.32 -26.75
CA GLU A 775 -52.34 -25.62 -26.87
C GLU A 775 -51.51 -25.15 -25.66
N GLU A 776 -50.26 -25.61 -25.55
CA GLU A 776 -49.37 -25.23 -24.45
C GLU A 776 -47.94 -24.95 -24.92
N TYR A 777 -47.28 -23.99 -24.27
CA TYR A 777 -45.83 -23.80 -24.30
C TYR A 777 -45.27 -23.65 -22.89
N PHE A 778 -43.95 -23.82 -22.73
CA PHE A 778 -43.28 -23.80 -21.44
C PHE A 778 -42.35 -22.60 -21.27
N ILE A 779 -42.19 -22.12 -20.05
CA ILE A 779 -41.16 -21.16 -19.65
C ILE A 779 -40.18 -21.86 -18.71
N ASN A 780 -38.92 -22.00 -19.12
CA ASN A 780 -37.89 -22.62 -18.31
C ASN A 780 -36.99 -21.57 -17.65
N LEU A 781 -36.83 -21.68 -16.33
CA LEU A 781 -35.83 -20.95 -15.54
C LEU A 781 -34.46 -21.61 -15.69
N SER A 782 -33.44 -20.80 -15.92
CA SER A 782 -32.05 -21.26 -16.06
C SER A 782 -31.06 -20.20 -15.58
N SER A 783 -29.82 -20.64 -15.34
CA SER A 783 -28.71 -19.76 -14.92
C SER A 783 -29.03 -18.79 -13.77
N PRO A 784 -29.55 -19.28 -12.62
CA PRO A 784 -29.82 -18.42 -11.48
C PRO A 784 -28.51 -17.85 -10.89
N VAL A 785 -28.55 -16.60 -10.44
CA VAL A 785 -27.47 -15.93 -9.72
C VAL A 785 -27.95 -15.62 -8.31
N ASN A 786 -27.15 -15.99 -7.30
CA ASN A 786 -27.46 -15.81 -5.86
C ASN A 786 -28.78 -16.44 -5.39
N ALA A 787 -29.31 -17.42 -6.13
CA ALA A 787 -30.51 -18.17 -5.78
C ALA A 787 -30.41 -19.61 -6.32
N THR A 788 -31.27 -20.49 -5.80
CA THR A 788 -31.50 -21.83 -6.34
C THR A 788 -32.83 -21.88 -7.09
N ILE A 789 -33.07 -22.89 -7.93
CA ILE A 789 -34.37 -23.09 -8.59
C ILE A 789 -35.07 -24.25 -7.90
N ALA A 790 -36.21 -23.98 -7.24
CA ALA A 790 -37.06 -25.00 -6.63
C ALA A 790 -38.16 -25.47 -7.58
N ASP A 791 -38.67 -24.54 -8.40
CA ASP A 791 -39.61 -24.83 -9.49
C ASP A 791 -39.16 -24.09 -10.74
N GLY A 792 -38.75 -24.85 -11.74
CA GLY A 792 -38.00 -24.34 -12.89
C GLY A 792 -38.82 -24.23 -14.17
N GLN A 793 -40.08 -24.64 -14.19
CA GLN A 793 -40.89 -24.64 -15.41
C GLN A 793 -42.28 -24.11 -15.11
N GLY A 794 -42.68 -23.04 -15.80
CA GLY A 794 -44.07 -22.60 -15.85
C GLY A 794 -44.73 -23.09 -17.13
N VAL A 795 -45.97 -23.54 -17.04
CA VAL A 795 -46.80 -23.93 -18.17
C VAL A 795 -47.68 -22.76 -18.58
N VAL A 796 -47.72 -22.44 -19.87
CA VAL A 796 -48.68 -21.50 -20.44
C VAL A 796 -49.64 -22.26 -21.33
N THR A 797 -50.91 -22.30 -20.93
CA THR A 797 -52.01 -22.87 -21.72
C THR A 797 -52.70 -21.78 -22.53
N ILE A 798 -52.71 -21.94 -23.86
CA ILE A 798 -53.37 -21.07 -24.83
C ILE A 798 -54.73 -21.67 -25.16
N ILE A 799 -55.80 -20.93 -24.89
CA ILE A 799 -57.16 -21.26 -25.29
C ILE A 799 -57.44 -20.61 -26.64
N ASP A 800 -57.60 -21.44 -27.68
CA ASP A 800 -58.15 -21.05 -28.99
C ASP A 800 -59.57 -20.50 -28.82
N ASP A 801 -59.77 -19.25 -29.25
CA ASP A 801 -61.04 -18.52 -29.23
C ASP A 801 -61.68 -18.33 -30.61
N ASP A 802 -61.20 -19.03 -31.65
CA ASP A 802 -61.68 -18.95 -33.02
C ASP A 802 -62.90 -19.83 -33.34
N ALA A 803 -63.63 -19.46 -34.40
CA ALA A 803 -64.89 -20.11 -34.81
C ALA A 803 -64.87 -20.62 -36.26
N PHE A 804 -65.32 -21.87 -36.47
CA PHE A 804 -65.52 -22.48 -37.80
C PHE A 804 -66.70 -21.83 -38.56
N LEU A 805 -66.47 -21.34 -39.79
CA LEU A 805 -67.51 -20.80 -40.68
C LEU A 805 -67.86 -21.78 -41.82
N ILE A 806 -69.12 -22.23 -41.90
CA ILE A 806 -69.66 -23.02 -43.02
C ILE A 806 -70.64 -22.13 -43.81
N LEU A 807 -70.42 -21.93 -45.11
CA LEU A 807 -71.33 -21.22 -46.02
C LEU A 807 -71.89 -22.19 -47.08
N THR A 808 -73.22 -22.26 -47.24
CA THR A 808 -73.90 -22.92 -48.36
C THR A 808 -74.87 -21.95 -49.04
N GLU A 809 -74.89 -21.87 -50.38
CA GLU A 809 -76.12 -21.55 -51.14
C GLU A 809 -76.06 -21.82 -52.66
N GLU A 810 -77.25 -22.02 -53.25
CA GLU A 810 -77.62 -22.56 -54.58
C GLU A 810 -77.72 -21.48 -55.69
N ASN A 811 -77.31 -21.78 -56.94
CA ASN A 811 -77.41 -20.94 -58.16
C ASN A 811 -76.77 -19.53 -58.12
N SER A 812 -75.45 -19.50 -58.04
CA SER A 812 -74.57 -18.33 -58.05
C SER A 812 -74.89 -17.24 -59.11
N GLN A 813 -75.27 -16.05 -58.62
CA GLN A 813 -74.87 -14.78 -59.25
C GLN A 813 -73.54 -14.23 -58.69
N ARG A 814 -72.81 -15.00 -57.87
CA ARG A 814 -71.42 -14.70 -57.45
C ARG A 814 -70.34 -15.17 -58.44
N ALA A 815 -70.66 -15.16 -59.73
CA ALA A 815 -69.65 -15.20 -60.80
C ALA A 815 -69.64 -13.91 -61.66
N ALA A 816 -70.40 -12.86 -61.31
CA ALA A 816 -70.34 -11.57 -62.01
C ALA A 816 -70.71 -10.37 -61.11
N ALA A 817 -69.88 -10.09 -60.09
CA ALA A 817 -69.65 -8.76 -59.47
C ALA A 817 -68.84 -8.98 -58.18
N LEU A 818 -67.53 -8.68 -58.02
CA LEU A 818 -66.66 -7.79 -58.78
C LEU A 818 -67.36 -6.47 -59.13
N ASP A 819 -67.95 -5.80 -58.15
CA ASP A 819 -67.89 -4.34 -58.13
C ASP A 819 -68.08 -3.76 -56.73
N SER A 820 -67.09 -2.95 -56.32
CA SER A 820 -67.15 -1.95 -55.25
C SER A 820 -67.51 -2.39 -53.81
N VAL A 821 -66.44 -2.58 -53.03
CA VAL A 821 -66.15 -1.87 -51.77
C VAL A 821 -67.34 -1.13 -51.14
N GLN A 822 -67.99 -1.74 -50.14
CA GLN A 822 -68.09 -1.25 -48.75
C GLN A 822 -69.18 -2.06 -48.02
N LEU A 823 -68.86 -2.50 -46.80
CA LEU A 823 -69.76 -2.93 -45.71
C LEU A 823 -70.47 -4.30 -45.82
N MET A 824 -69.95 -5.25 -45.03
CA MET A 824 -70.76 -6.00 -44.06
C MET A 824 -69.91 -6.27 -42.80
N ARG A 825 -69.72 -5.21 -42.00
CA ARG A 825 -69.59 -5.34 -40.54
C ARG A 825 -71.03 -5.30 -40.04
N ASP A 826 -71.60 -6.47 -39.82
CA ASP A 826 -72.61 -6.76 -38.80
C ASP A 826 -73.11 -8.19 -39.03
N SER A 827 -73.19 -8.95 -37.94
CA SER A 827 -73.67 -10.33 -37.88
C SER A 827 -75.15 -10.38 -38.25
N LEU A 828 -75.53 -11.18 -39.25
CA LEU A 828 -76.93 -11.46 -39.55
C LEU A 828 -77.32 -12.85 -39.02
N PRO A 829 -78.46 -12.97 -38.32
CA PRO A 829 -78.93 -14.23 -37.79
C PRO A 829 -79.61 -15.01 -38.91
N VAL A 830 -79.06 -16.15 -39.31
CA VAL A 830 -79.77 -17.09 -40.18
C VAL A 830 -80.31 -18.21 -39.33
N ASN A 831 -81.51 -17.99 -38.81
CA ASN A 831 -82.50 -19.03 -38.80
C ASN A 831 -83.27 -18.89 -40.11
N THR A 832 -83.20 -19.85 -41.02
CA THR A 832 -84.29 -20.06 -41.99
C THR A 832 -84.21 -21.46 -42.57
N ASP A 833 -85.25 -22.21 -42.23
CA ASP A 833 -85.77 -23.36 -42.95
C ASP A 833 -85.64 -23.21 -44.48
N LEU A 834 -84.96 -24.16 -45.12
CA LEU A 834 -85.07 -24.33 -46.56
C LEU A 834 -86.43 -25.01 -46.85
N ASN A 835 -87.34 -24.25 -47.45
CA ASN A 835 -88.58 -24.78 -48.02
C ASN A 835 -88.27 -25.59 -49.29
N PHE A 836 -88.63 -26.87 -49.32
CA PHE A 836 -88.53 -27.73 -50.50
C PHE A 836 -89.57 -27.33 -51.56
N SER A 837 -89.18 -27.19 -52.83
CA SER A 837 -90.16 -27.07 -53.93
C SER A 837 -90.90 -28.41 -54.10
N SER A 838 -92.21 -28.36 -54.30
CA SER A 838 -93.06 -29.54 -54.49
C SER A 838 -92.82 -30.30 -55.80
N ASP A 839 -91.87 -29.88 -56.61
CA ASP A 839 -91.58 -30.41 -57.94
C ASP A 839 -90.53 -31.54 -57.96
N HIS A 840 -89.97 -31.91 -56.80
CA HIS A 840 -89.04 -33.05 -56.64
C HIS A 840 -87.79 -32.99 -57.53
N THR A 841 -87.22 -31.80 -57.74
CA THR A 841 -86.03 -31.59 -58.57
C THR A 841 -84.75 -31.24 -57.80
N THR A 842 -84.65 -31.63 -56.52
CA THR A 842 -83.52 -31.28 -55.66
C THR A 842 -82.18 -31.83 -56.19
N ARG A 843 -81.25 -30.90 -56.40
CA ARG A 843 -79.84 -31.19 -56.72
C ARG A 843 -78.99 -30.89 -55.50
N VAL A 844 -78.12 -31.82 -55.17
CA VAL A 844 -77.16 -31.63 -54.07
C VAL A 844 -75.76 -31.76 -54.64
N ALA A 845 -74.94 -30.75 -54.39
CA ALA A 845 -73.55 -30.76 -54.77
C ALA A 845 -72.69 -31.26 -53.60
N PHE A 846 -71.83 -32.22 -53.87
CA PHE A 846 -70.89 -32.79 -52.90
C PHE A 846 -69.46 -32.52 -53.37
N PHE A 847 -68.58 -32.17 -52.42
CA PHE A 847 -67.14 -32.13 -52.67
C PHE A 847 -66.53 -33.48 -52.31
N VAL A 848 -65.92 -34.17 -53.28
CA VAL A 848 -65.53 -35.58 -53.16
C VAL A 848 -64.03 -35.76 -53.36
N ILE A 849 -63.30 -35.81 -52.25
CA ILE A 849 -61.85 -35.97 -52.26
C ILE A 849 -61.50 -37.47 -52.40
N GLY A 850 -60.59 -37.82 -53.33
CA GLY A 850 -60.03 -39.17 -53.47
C GLY A 850 -60.45 -39.97 -54.72
N LEU A 851 -61.30 -39.45 -55.60
CA LEU A 851 -61.70 -40.10 -56.86
C LEU A 851 -61.21 -39.30 -58.08
N ARG A 852 -60.87 -40.00 -59.19
CA ARG A 852 -60.38 -39.39 -60.43
C ARG A 852 -61.06 -39.99 -61.66
N LEU A 853 -61.63 -39.14 -62.52
CA LEU A 853 -62.11 -39.53 -63.85
C LEU A 853 -60.93 -39.60 -64.82
N ASN A 854 -60.89 -40.62 -65.68
CA ASN A 854 -59.91 -40.61 -66.76
C ASN A 854 -60.31 -39.60 -67.84
N TRP A 855 -59.32 -39.12 -68.60
CA TRP A 855 -59.56 -38.12 -69.63
C TRP A 855 -60.62 -38.60 -70.64
N GLY A 856 -61.74 -37.88 -70.71
CA GLY A 856 -62.86 -38.16 -71.63
C GLY A 856 -63.95 -39.09 -71.07
N GLU A 857 -63.85 -39.54 -69.82
CA GLU A 857 -64.93 -40.30 -69.18
C GLU A 857 -66.09 -39.37 -68.74
N PRO A 858 -67.34 -39.74 -69.03
CA PRO A 858 -68.50 -38.94 -68.62
C PRO A 858 -68.79 -39.07 -67.12
N ALA A 859 -69.45 -38.07 -66.53
CA ALA A 859 -69.87 -38.09 -65.12
C ALA A 859 -70.71 -39.31 -64.72
N SER A 860 -71.43 -39.91 -65.70
CA SER A 860 -72.18 -41.15 -65.52
C SER A 860 -71.32 -42.38 -65.23
N ALA A 861 -70.00 -42.29 -65.33
CA ALA A 861 -69.07 -43.33 -64.90
C ALA A 861 -69.01 -43.44 -63.35
N ILE A 862 -69.38 -42.37 -62.63
CA ILE A 862 -69.46 -42.36 -61.17
C ILE A 862 -70.80 -42.99 -60.76
N VAL A 863 -70.72 -44.01 -59.91
CA VAL A 863 -71.89 -44.60 -59.26
C VAL A 863 -72.10 -43.92 -57.93
N ALA A 864 -73.25 -43.27 -57.75
CA ALA A 864 -73.65 -42.66 -56.49
C ALA A 864 -74.80 -43.46 -55.87
N THR A 865 -74.70 -43.76 -54.58
CA THR A 865 -75.75 -44.47 -53.83
C THR A 865 -76.04 -43.78 -52.51
N ALA A 866 -77.30 -43.78 -52.12
CA ALA A 866 -77.78 -43.39 -50.80
C ALA A 866 -78.22 -44.62 -50.02
N GLU A 867 -77.63 -44.87 -48.86
CA GLU A 867 -78.04 -45.95 -47.96
C GLU A 867 -78.77 -45.35 -46.75
N ASP A 868 -79.96 -45.85 -46.44
CA ASP A 868 -80.70 -45.44 -45.24
C ASP A 868 -80.20 -46.17 -43.98
N SER A 869 -80.71 -45.79 -42.81
CA SER A 869 -80.36 -46.43 -41.54
C SER A 869 -80.76 -47.91 -41.43
N HIS A 870 -81.57 -48.43 -42.35
CA HIS A 870 -82.01 -49.82 -42.39
C HIS A 870 -81.21 -50.65 -43.41
N GLY A 871 -80.21 -50.05 -44.08
CA GLY A 871 -79.34 -50.72 -45.04
C GLY A 871 -79.93 -50.81 -46.45
N ASN A 872 -81.04 -50.12 -46.74
CA ASN A 872 -81.59 -50.07 -48.09
C ASN A 872 -80.78 -49.08 -48.93
N VAL A 873 -80.29 -49.54 -50.08
CA VAL A 873 -79.42 -48.75 -50.96
C VAL A 873 -80.19 -48.32 -52.21
N TRP A 874 -80.21 -47.00 -52.44
CA TRP A 874 -80.89 -46.36 -53.55
C TRP A 874 -79.88 -45.72 -54.50
N PRO A 875 -79.94 -45.99 -55.81
CA PRO A 875 -79.06 -45.33 -56.76
C PRO A 875 -79.50 -43.86 -56.94
N LEU A 876 -78.52 -42.97 -56.85
CA LEU A 876 -78.65 -41.55 -57.16
C LEU A 876 -78.23 -41.28 -58.60
N THR A 877 -78.85 -40.29 -59.23
CA THR A 877 -78.47 -39.90 -60.59
C THR A 877 -77.37 -38.85 -60.50
N VAL A 878 -76.16 -39.16 -60.97
CA VAL A 878 -75.09 -38.18 -61.12
C VAL A 878 -75.37 -37.36 -62.38
N GLU A 879 -75.62 -36.07 -62.22
CA GLU A 879 -75.97 -35.17 -63.34
C GLU A 879 -74.75 -34.46 -63.92
N SER A 880 -73.79 -34.09 -63.06
CA SER A 880 -72.53 -33.51 -63.49
C SER A 880 -71.42 -33.80 -62.49
N ALA A 881 -70.20 -33.91 -63.00
CA ALA A 881 -68.99 -34.00 -62.18
C ALA A 881 -67.91 -33.16 -62.85
N ASN A 882 -67.27 -32.28 -62.09
CA ASN A 882 -66.23 -31.41 -62.58
C ASN A 882 -64.90 -31.76 -61.89
N ASP A 883 -63.87 -31.98 -62.72
CA ASP A 883 -62.48 -32.13 -62.29
C ASP A 883 -61.78 -30.78 -62.52
N VAL A 884 -60.94 -30.35 -61.58
CA VAL A 884 -60.23 -29.05 -61.69
C VAL A 884 -58.74 -29.33 -61.72
N SER A 885 -58.03 -28.65 -62.62
CA SER A 885 -56.65 -28.99 -63.02
C SER A 885 -55.57 -28.66 -61.95
N THR A 886 -55.96 -28.43 -60.71
CA THR A 886 -55.09 -27.97 -59.63
C THR A 886 -54.52 -29.11 -58.78
N GLY A 887 -54.81 -30.37 -59.11
CA GLY A 887 -54.12 -31.53 -58.54
C GLY A 887 -54.65 -32.03 -57.19
N LEU A 888 -55.76 -31.48 -56.72
CA LEU A 888 -56.62 -32.12 -55.72
C LEU A 888 -57.89 -32.61 -56.43
N TRP A 889 -58.26 -33.84 -56.11
CA TRP A 889 -59.36 -34.70 -56.58
C TRP A 889 -60.70 -34.02 -56.91
N LEU A 890 -61.60 -34.73 -57.60
CA LEU A 890 -62.97 -34.34 -57.96
C LEU A 890 -63.61 -33.32 -56.99
N GLU A 891 -63.53 -32.03 -57.35
CA GLU A 891 -64.01 -30.99 -56.44
C GLU A 891 -65.54 -31.00 -56.35
N GLN A 892 -66.28 -31.33 -57.40
CA GLN A 892 -67.75 -31.28 -57.29
C GLN A 892 -68.44 -32.38 -58.08
N VAL A 893 -69.28 -33.14 -57.38
CA VAL A 893 -70.25 -34.08 -57.95
C VAL A 893 -71.65 -33.59 -57.60
N VAL A 894 -72.46 -33.33 -58.63
CA VAL A 894 -73.86 -32.94 -58.47
C VAL A 894 -74.72 -34.18 -58.72
N VAL A 895 -75.50 -34.54 -57.71
CA VAL A 895 -76.47 -35.62 -57.81
C VAL A 895 -77.87 -35.08 -57.70
N LYS A 896 -78.75 -35.68 -58.49
CA LYS A 896 -80.19 -35.53 -58.35
C LYS A 896 -80.71 -36.66 -57.47
N LEU A 897 -81.41 -36.28 -56.41
CA LEU A 897 -82.11 -37.23 -55.57
C LEU A 897 -83.24 -37.85 -56.38
N ASN A 898 -83.30 -39.19 -56.37
CA ASN A 898 -84.20 -39.93 -57.23
C ASN A 898 -85.63 -39.93 -56.66
N ASN A 899 -86.66 -40.02 -57.51
CA ASN A 899 -88.09 -39.96 -57.12
C ASN A 899 -88.56 -41.11 -56.18
N GLN A 900 -87.65 -42.01 -55.79
CA GLN A 900 -87.90 -43.11 -54.86
C GLN A 900 -87.44 -42.79 -53.42
N ILE A 901 -86.63 -41.74 -53.21
CA ILE A 901 -86.23 -41.27 -51.88
C ILE A 901 -87.25 -40.23 -51.44
N THR A 902 -88.35 -40.70 -50.85
CA THR A 902 -89.50 -39.86 -50.45
C THR A 902 -89.67 -39.72 -48.94
N ALA A 903 -88.82 -40.36 -48.14
CA ALA A 903 -88.89 -40.37 -46.70
C ALA A 903 -87.79 -39.51 -46.08
N ALA A 904 -88.13 -38.74 -45.06
CA ALA A 904 -87.14 -38.09 -44.22
C ALA A 904 -86.34 -39.13 -43.42
N GLY A 905 -85.03 -38.93 -43.33
CA GLY A 905 -84.08 -39.80 -42.67
C GLY A 905 -82.64 -39.33 -42.89
N ASP A 906 -81.71 -39.93 -42.16
CA ASP A 906 -80.28 -39.73 -42.40
C ASP A 906 -79.79 -40.77 -43.41
N TYR A 907 -79.19 -40.29 -44.48
CA TYR A 907 -78.71 -41.10 -45.58
C TYR A 907 -77.19 -41.02 -45.66
N LYS A 908 -76.58 -42.17 -45.85
CA LYS A 908 -75.15 -42.31 -46.14
C LYS A 908 -74.95 -42.28 -47.64
N ILE A 909 -74.38 -41.20 -48.13
CA ILE A 909 -74.07 -41.00 -49.55
C ILE A 909 -72.65 -41.48 -49.81
N LYS A 910 -72.51 -42.35 -50.82
CA LYS A 910 -71.25 -42.93 -51.22
C LYS A 910 -71.08 -42.85 -52.73
N PHE A 911 -69.88 -42.47 -53.16
CA PHE A 911 -69.50 -42.39 -54.56
C PHE A 911 -68.47 -43.48 -54.87
N THR A 912 -68.62 -44.15 -55.99
CA THR A 912 -67.69 -45.21 -56.43
C THR A 912 -67.34 -45.02 -57.90
N LEU A 913 -66.05 -45.09 -58.20
CA LEU A 913 -65.50 -44.99 -59.56
C LEU A 913 -64.32 -45.97 -59.70
N HIS A 914 -64.32 -46.78 -60.76
CA HIS A 914 -63.34 -47.86 -61.01
C HIS A 914 -63.10 -48.83 -59.83
N GLY A 915 -64.13 -49.09 -59.02
CA GLY A 915 -64.02 -49.97 -57.85
C GLY A 915 -63.47 -49.31 -56.58
N THR A 916 -63.01 -48.06 -56.66
CA THR A 916 -62.60 -47.24 -55.51
C THR A 916 -63.79 -46.43 -55.01
N SER A 917 -63.99 -46.37 -53.69
CA SER A 917 -65.08 -45.60 -53.09
C SER A 917 -64.58 -44.39 -52.31
N SER A 918 -65.37 -43.31 -52.32
CA SER A 918 -65.17 -42.17 -51.42
C SER A 918 -65.44 -42.54 -49.97
N ASN A 919 -65.01 -41.65 -49.06
CA ASN A 919 -65.58 -41.60 -47.72
C ASN A 919 -67.10 -41.35 -47.80
N THR A 920 -67.82 -41.85 -46.80
CA THR A 920 -69.27 -41.70 -46.72
C THR A 920 -69.63 -40.31 -46.21
N VAL A 921 -70.52 -39.62 -46.92
CA VAL A 921 -71.07 -38.33 -46.50
C VAL A 921 -72.46 -38.56 -45.90
N LEU A 922 -72.77 -37.92 -44.78
CA LEU A 922 -74.10 -37.98 -44.18
C LEU A 922 -74.98 -36.85 -44.71
N LEU A 923 -76.13 -37.21 -45.29
CA LEU A 923 -77.17 -36.28 -45.72
C LEU A 923 -78.41 -36.50 -44.85
N ALA A 924 -78.75 -35.52 -44.03
CA ALA A 924 -79.99 -35.53 -43.26
C ALA A 924 -81.12 -34.91 -44.08
N LEU A 925 -82.09 -35.72 -44.51
CA LEU A 925 -83.35 -35.24 -45.05
C LEU A 925 -84.35 -35.22 -43.89
N ARG A 926 -84.88 -34.05 -43.54
CA ARG A 926 -85.92 -33.94 -42.50
C ARG A 926 -87.24 -33.55 -43.18
N PRO A 927 -88.39 -34.05 -42.71
CA PRO A 927 -89.66 -33.58 -43.24
C PRO A 927 -89.87 -32.16 -42.73
N GLN A 928 -90.56 -31.32 -43.51
CA GLN A 928 -91.17 -30.12 -42.95
C GLN A 928 -92.34 -30.54 -42.06
#